data_AF-A0A1Q6H2Z0-F1
#
_entry.id   AF-A0A1Q6H2Z0-F1
#
_cell.length_a   1.000
_cell.length_b   1.000
_cell.length_c   1.000
_cell.angle_alpha   90.00
_cell.angle_beta   90.00
_cell.angle_gamma   90.00
#
_symmetry.space_group_name_H-M   'P 1'
#
loop_
_entity.id
_entity.type
_entity.pdbx_description
1 polymer ?
#
loop_
_entity_poly.entity_id
_entity_poly.type
_entity_poly.pdbx_seq_one_letter_code
_entity_poly.pdbx_strand_id
1 'polypeptide(L)'
;MDKRKILLVLFSLSFVIDYGIAQSVKTVDVIDGAVSVEDKQDLHVLNSEPFAVAGTVDIKNEDAVIFFDNVKPSKLVNEYLMHIYVNGKPAENDKNVRVGIYVNGSCVYPHANSNFTPLQVYTGENWTGENSSDFVPNQYYRALDEFDNNISSFKLKRGYMATLATSSDGTGYSRCFIAQDSDLEVPKLDCLLDDKVSFIRVLPWQYIGKKGSCGGSDAQTEALGCSWYYNWSANGYTHSDYEFVPIKQSQWWPSYEEIEAVNDVSHLLGNNEPDHADANIPVADIADNWFNMLKSGLRVGSPASTNPNGVYGWLVPFFKICDENNYRVDYVVVHEYWYATGKQFYDRMNEYYNLFKRPIWITEFNYGANWTTESWPDPDRKGTPANYEHQKKGLSDIVTALESNPYVERYAIYNWVEDCRMLYLDSDTLGPDADRLTPAGKWYSELRSKIAYNGGGGYIPKWNHRKPESFEAVYSPDDNKVSFSWICKNGEQTDSSWIERKTDNDSDFKKVACVVNTDEGRSIERSCESDDVSDLSGIVVYRVRNFDSDGNTRLSNEVKISIGRAEGVAGLQSGRLGILDGKPVKVDFSEDFEHVPAVFMGIYSNNNSQMGPGNLVASVKRSDFTYSLLPWELAGITTPAEPEYVDFLAVEEGNSTFGNMSLEVGSARVKGDTAEVIFNKPFPDGVIPVVVAELRNPSLKNNALSIKIWDVTEKGFKTKLLYEYGLNKEIRVAQNMVYIAAAPGVGQLGNGKLLSAGRSTEKPYSAFTKSIFFTSPDTSDTLHLKNPVVLASLQTSNLDAATILRNIAFISDDKDAVTGMRVKRQVDTSNKEAVKNDKSPSADVVGWIVLSDDDGTSDIDNVLEDVPDVEVVNRVIRVNGPYDYNVYSMNGVLMNKNAVLEPGVYLVRSGRRTVKVFVR
;
A
#
# COMPACT_ATOMS: atom_id res chain seq x y z
N MET A 1 -36.15 -20.20 24.87
CA MET A 1 -36.09 -19.14 25.92
C MET A 1 -34.65 -19.08 26.40
N ASP A 2 -33.86 -18.11 25.96
CA ASP A 2 -33.41 -16.98 26.76
C ASP A 2 -32.30 -16.23 26.00
N LYS A 3 -32.39 -14.90 26.00
CA LYS A 3 -31.60 -13.99 25.18
C LYS A 3 -30.21 -13.82 25.80
N ARG A 4 -29.16 -14.36 25.18
CA ARG A 4 -27.77 -13.98 25.48
C ARG A 4 -26.90 -13.92 24.22
N LYS A 5 -26.38 -12.70 23.99
CA LYS A 5 -25.11 -12.34 23.33
C LYS A 5 -25.01 -12.50 21.81
N ILE A 6 -25.42 -11.44 21.11
CA ILE A 6 -24.65 -10.89 19.98
C ILE A 6 -24.53 -9.40 20.26
N LEU A 7 -23.38 -8.97 20.80
CA LEU A 7 -22.96 -7.58 20.81
C LEU A 7 -21.83 -7.50 19.79
N LEU A 8 -22.16 -7.21 18.53
CA LEU A 8 -21.16 -6.84 17.54
C LEU A 8 -20.79 -5.39 17.84
N VAL A 9 -19.57 -5.19 18.31
CA VAL A 9 -18.95 -3.88 18.47
C VAL A 9 -18.58 -3.40 17.06
N LEU A 10 -19.41 -2.54 16.49
CA LEU A 10 -19.03 -1.63 15.40
C LEU A 10 -18.65 -0.32 16.08
N PHE A 11 -17.34 -0.12 16.32
CA PHE A 11 -16.80 1.21 16.58
C PHE A 11 -16.83 1.99 15.26
N SER A 12 -17.99 2.57 14.96
CA SER A 12 -18.05 3.75 14.10
C SER A 12 -18.02 4.97 15.02
N LEU A 13 -16.86 5.60 15.17
CA LEU A 13 -16.82 6.98 15.67
C LEU A 13 -17.54 7.85 14.64
N SER A 14 -18.84 7.98 14.79
CA SER A 14 -19.57 9.08 14.17
C SER A 14 -19.20 10.33 14.96
N PHE A 15 -18.25 11.11 14.44
CA PHE A 15 -17.99 12.45 14.93
C PHE A 15 -19.29 13.25 14.81
N VAL A 16 -19.92 13.52 15.95
CA VAL A 16 -21.01 14.49 16.02
C VAL A 16 -20.33 15.85 15.93
N ILE A 17 -20.32 16.43 14.74
CA ILE A 17 -20.11 17.88 14.58
C ILE A 17 -21.25 18.51 15.38
N ASP A 18 -20.90 19.31 16.39
CA ASP A 18 -21.88 20.05 17.19
C ASP A 18 -22.47 21.13 16.28
N TYR A 19 -23.60 20.82 15.62
CA TYR A 19 -24.37 21.83 14.90
C TYR A 19 -24.91 22.78 15.97
N GLY A 20 -24.43 24.02 15.96
CA GLY A 20 -24.64 25.00 17.02
C GLY A 20 -26.09 25.15 17.49
N ILE A 21 -26.26 25.72 18.68
CA ILE A 21 -27.57 26.04 19.26
C ILE A 21 -28.43 26.76 18.21
N ALA A 22 -29.64 26.25 17.97
CA ALA A 22 -30.58 26.83 17.01
C ALA A 22 -30.76 28.33 17.26
N GLN A 23 -30.44 29.14 16.24
CA GLN A 23 -30.57 30.58 16.28
C GLN A 23 -32.03 30.97 16.54
N SER A 24 -32.28 31.96 17.39
CA SER A 24 -33.65 32.39 17.68
C SER A 24 -34.30 32.94 16.41
N VAL A 25 -35.50 32.47 16.05
CA VAL A 25 -36.22 32.94 14.86
C VAL A 25 -37.38 33.83 15.28
N LYS A 26 -37.46 35.03 14.71
CA LYS A 26 -38.56 35.96 14.86
C LYS A 26 -39.16 36.25 13.49
N THR A 27 -40.48 36.16 13.38
CA THR A 27 -41.19 36.44 12.13
C THR A 27 -42.15 37.61 12.32
N VAL A 28 -42.13 38.55 11.38
CA VAL A 28 -43.04 39.69 11.30
C VAL A 28 -43.61 39.78 9.89
N ASP A 29 -44.83 40.30 9.75
CA ASP A 29 -45.38 40.55 8.41
C ASP A 29 -44.70 41.77 7.78
N VAL A 30 -44.73 42.91 8.48
CA VAL A 30 -44.14 44.20 8.08
C VAL A 30 -43.40 44.80 9.29
N ILE A 31 -42.35 45.58 9.04
CA ILE A 31 -41.69 46.42 10.05
C ILE A 31 -42.40 47.77 10.09
N ASP A 32 -43.21 47.99 11.12
CA ASP A 32 -44.08 49.16 11.26
C ASP A 32 -43.51 50.32 12.10
N GLY A 33 -42.43 50.05 12.84
CA GLY A 33 -41.68 51.02 13.65
C GLY A 33 -40.20 50.68 13.75
N ALA A 34 -39.50 51.33 14.68
CA ALA A 34 -38.07 51.08 14.92
C ALA A 34 -37.87 49.73 15.64
N VAL A 35 -37.09 48.84 15.02
CA VAL A 35 -36.69 47.53 15.55
C VAL A 35 -35.17 47.51 15.74
N SER A 36 -34.70 47.03 16.89
CA SER A 36 -33.28 46.77 17.12
C SER A 36 -33.06 45.28 17.32
N VAL A 37 -32.08 44.71 16.60
CA VAL A 37 -31.73 43.29 16.65
C VAL A 37 -30.40 43.15 17.40
N GLU A 38 -30.50 42.92 18.71
CA GLU A 38 -29.35 42.90 19.64
C GLU A 38 -28.84 41.48 19.94
N ASP A 39 -29.71 40.48 19.79
CA ASP A 39 -29.39 39.06 19.99
C ASP A 39 -28.99 38.39 18.67
N LYS A 40 -28.35 37.21 18.78
CA LYS A 40 -28.16 36.28 17.65
C LYS A 40 -29.54 35.76 17.21
N GLN A 41 -30.17 36.46 16.28
CA GLN A 41 -31.56 36.27 15.86
C GLN A 41 -31.70 36.31 14.33
N ASP A 42 -32.54 35.43 13.81
CA ASP A 42 -33.03 35.46 12.44
C ASP A 42 -34.36 36.21 12.43
N LEU A 43 -34.39 37.39 11.81
CA LEU A 43 -35.62 38.17 11.66
C LEU A 43 -36.17 37.98 10.24
N HIS A 44 -37.29 37.27 10.12
CA HIS A 44 -38.02 37.10 8.85
C HIS A 44 -39.11 38.16 8.70
N VAL A 45 -39.08 38.85 7.57
CA VAL A 45 -40.10 39.82 7.13
C VAL A 45 -40.83 39.24 5.93
N LEU A 46 -42.12 38.98 6.08
CA LEU A 46 -42.88 38.20 5.11
C LEU A 46 -43.44 39.04 3.96
N ASN A 47 -43.81 40.30 4.18
CA ASN A 47 -44.48 41.10 3.16
C ASN A 47 -43.53 41.55 2.04
N SER A 48 -44.02 41.64 0.80
CA SER A 48 -43.27 42.18 -0.34
C SER A 48 -43.07 43.70 -0.26
N GLU A 49 -43.83 44.37 0.61
CA GLU A 49 -43.66 45.75 1.04
C GLU A 49 -43.22 45.75 2.52
N PRO A 50 -41.92 45.55 2.80
CA PRO A 50 -41.45 45.11 4.11
C PRO A 50 -41.42 46.19 5.20
N PHE A 51 -41.54 47.47 4.84
CA PHE A 51 -41.47 48.61 5.78
C PHE A 51 -42.71 49.51 5.67
N ALA A 52 -43.26 49.91 6.81
CA ALA A 52 -44.15 51.07 6.87
C ALA A 52 -43.33 52.38 6.88
N VAL A 53 -44.00 53.53 6.79
CA VAL A 53 -43.36 54.86 6.74
C VAL A 53 -42.38 55.12 7.90
N ALA A 54 -42.67 54.61 9.10
CA ALA A 54 -41.80 54.75 10.29
C ALA A 54 -40.92 53.50 10.56
N GLY A 55 -40.98 52.49 9.69
CA GLY A 55 -40.28 51.23 9.85
C GLY A 55 -38.79 51.37 9.62
N THR A 56 -37.98 50.91 10.58
CA THR A 56 -36.52 50.82 10.46
C THR A 56 -36.00 49.61 11.24
N VAL A 57 -34.87 49.03 10.79
CA VAL A 57 -34.17 47.95 11.51
C VAL A 57 -32.72 48.38 11.75
N ASP A 58 -32.27 48.31 13.00
CA ASP A 58 -30.87 48.49 13.39
C ASP A 58 -30.29 47.15 13.88
N ILE A 59 -29.37 46.58 13.10
CA ILE A 59 -28.68 45.32 13.38
C ILE A 59 -27.47 45.63 14.27
N LYS A 60 -27.49 45.16 15.52
CA LYS A 60 -26.40 45.39 16.49
C LYS A 60 -25.55 44.14 16.75
N ASN A 61 -26.10 42.96 16.49
CA ASN A 61 -25.38 41.70 16.61
C ASN A 61 -24.77 41.30 15.25
N GLU A 62 -23.47 40.99 15.20
CA GLU A 62 -22.79 40.59 13.95
C GLU A 62 -23.26 39.22 13.42
N ASP A 63 -23.84 38.38 14.27
CA ASP A 63 -24.35 37.05 13.92
C ASP A 63 -25.84 37.05 13.56
N ALA A 64 -26.53 38.20 13.65
CA ALA A 64 -27.92 38.30 13.26
C ALA A 64 -28.07 38.35 11.73
N VAL A 65 -29.12 37.73 11.20
CA VAL A 65 -29.44 37.76 9.78
C VAL A 65 -30.89 38.22 9.60
N ILE A 66 -31.11 39.19 8.71
CA ILE A 66 -32.46 39.66 8.39
C ILE A 66 -32.88 39.06 7.06
N PHE A 67 -34.00 38.34 7.04
CA PHE A 67 -34.57 37.69 5.87
C PHE A 67 -35.79 38.48 5.39
N PHE A 68 -35.83 38.77 4.10
CA PHE A 68 -36.99 39.34 3.43
C PHE A 68 -37.54 38.30 2.46
N ASP A 69 -38.50 37.51 2.93
CA ASP A 69 -38.96 36.30 2.26
C ASP A 69 -39.55 36.54 0.87
N ASN A 70 -40.07 37.74 0.60
CA ASN A 70 -40.76 38.09 -0.65
C ASN A 70 -40.20 39.36 -1.31
N VAL A 71 -38.96 39.76 -0.99
CA VAL A 71 -38.28 40.91 -1.60
C VAL A 71 -36.95 40.44 -2.19
N LYS A 72 -36.83 40.50 -3.51
CA LYS A 72 -35.59 40.15 -4.21
C LYS A 72 -34.42 41.04 -3.80
N PRO A 73 -33.17 40.56 -3.82
CA PRO A 73 -31.99 41.34 -3.48
C PRO A 73 -31.88 42.67 -4.22
N SER A 74 -32.13 42.69 -5.54
CA SER A 74 -32.09 43.91 -6.36
C SER A 74 -33.11 44.95 -5.88
N LYS A 75 -34.35 44.55 -5.61
CA LYS A 75 -35.41 45.42 -5.06
C LYS A 75 -35.04 45.91 -3.67
N LEU A 76 -34.51 45.04 -2.80
CA LEU A 76 -34.09 45.42 -1.46
C LEU A 76 -33.02 46.52 -1.51
N VAL A 77 -31.97 46.32 -2.29
CA VAL A 77 -30.86 47.28 -2.43
C VAL A 77 -31.34 48.63 -2.97
N ASN A 78 -32.21 48.60 -3.99
CA ASN A 78 -32.65 49.82 -4.68
C ASN A 78 -33.74 50.61 -3.94
N GLU A 79 -34.64 49.95 -3.21
CA GLU A 79 -35.86 50.58 -2.69
C GLU A 79 -35.95 50.60 -1.15
N TYR A 80 -35.35 49.62 -0.45
CA TYR A 80 -35.61 49.45 0.99
C TYR A 80 -34.35 49.48 1.87
N LEU A 81 -33.14 49.42 1.28
CA LEU A 81 -31.89 49.38 2.05
C LEU A 81 -31.71 50.61 2.96
N MET A 82 -32.27 51.75 2.57
CA MET A 82 -32.32 53.00 3.35
C MET A 82 -33.04 52.89 4.70
N HIS A 83 -33.82 51.82 4.92
CA HIS A 83 -34.49 51.54 6.20
C HIS A 83 -33.65 50.67 7.15
N ILE A 84 -32.50 50.18 6.70
CA ILE A 84 -31.63 49.26 7.46
C ILE A 84 -30.39 50.01 7.95
N TYR A 85 -30.01 49.74 9.19
CA TYR A 85 -28.85 50.29 9.87
C TYR A 85 -28.02 49.17 10.48
N VAL A 86 -26.71 49.38 10.60
CA VAL A 86 -25.79 48.53 11.34
C VAL A 86 -25.09 49.38 12.40
N ASN A 87 -25.34 49.07 13.67
CA ASN A 87 -24.84 49.85 14.81
C ASN A 87 -25.11 51.36 14.65
N GLY A 88 -26.33 51.72 14.22
CA GLY A 88 -26.78 53.08 14.01
C GLY A 88 -26.25 53.79 12.74
N LYS A 89 -25.43 53.13 11.92
CA LYS A 89 -24.98 53.65 10.62
C LYS A 89 -25.88 53.14 9.49
N PRO A 90 -26.25 53.95 8.48
CA PRO A 90 -27.02 53.46 7.34
C PRO A 90 -26.36 52.25 6.65
N ALA A 91 -27.16 51.28 6.22
CA ALA A 91 -26.68 50.13 5.48
C ALA A 91 -26.28 50.53 4.04
N GLU A 92 -25.12 50.05 3.62
CA GLU A 92 -24.56 50.18 2.28
C GLU A 92 -24.04 48.80 1.84
N ASN A 93 -24.62 48.28 0.75
CA ASN A 93 -24.27 46.95 0.25
C ASN A 93 -22.79 46.86 -0.12
N ASP A 94 -22.15 45.78 0.31
CA ASP A 94 -20.72 45.48 0.24
C ASP A 94 -19.79 46.53 0.89
N LYS A 95 -20.30 47.35 1.81
CA LYS A 95 -19.48 48.23 2.67
C LYS A 95 -19.62 47.91 4.15
N ASN A 96 -20.85 47.80 4.64
CA ASN A 96 -21.15 47.39 6.02
C ASN A 96 -22.26 46.35 6.11
N VAL A 97 -22.90 46.00 4.99
CA VAL A 97 -23.80 44.85 4.89
C VAL A 97 -23.50 44.04 3.62
N ARG A 98 -23.89 42.78 3.62
CA ARG A 98 -23.91 41.92 2.44
C ARG A 98 -25.35 41.47 2.23
N VAL A 99 -25.94 41.88 1.11
CA VAL A 99 -27.24 41.38 0.67
C VAL A 99 -27.02 40.14 -0.21
N GLY A 100 -27.66 39.03 0.14
CA GLY A 100 -27.58 37.77 -0.61
C GLY A 100 -28.96 37.19 -0.96
N ILE A 101 -28.97 36.21 -1.85
CA ILE A 101 -30.19 35.52 -2.29
C ILE A 101 -30.76 34.63 -1.17
N TYR A 102 -32.08 34.70 -0.97
CA TYR A 102 -32.86 33.80 -0.13
C TYR A 102 -34.06 33.25 -0.90
N VAL A 103 -33.80 32.22 -1.72
CA VAL A 103 -34.76 31.63 -2.67
C VAL A 103 -35.32 32.70 -3.62
N ASN A 104 -36.56 33.15 -3.42
CA ASN A 104 -37.21 34.22 -4.18
C ASN A 104 -37.19 35.57 -3.45
N GLY A 105 -36.55 35.63 -2.29
CA GLY A 105 -36.34 36.80 -1.45
C GLY A 105 -34.86 37.09 -1.23
N SER A 106 -34.54 37.80 -0.15
CA SER A 106 -33.19 38.25 0.17
C SER A 106 -32.83 38.03 1.65
N CYS A 107 -31.55 38.00 1.95
CA CYS A 107 -31.00 38.00 3.30
C CYS A 107 -29.94 39.10 3.46
N VAL A 108 -29.81 39.65 4.65
CA VAL A 108 -28.86 40.73 4.98
C VAL A 108 -27.97 40.30 6.13
N TYR A 109 -26.68 40.24 5.86
CA TYR A 109 -25.62 40.04 6.85
C TYR A 109 -25.01 41.39 7.25
N PRO A 110 -24.72 41.66 8.54
CA PRO A 110 -24.22 42.95 9.03
C PRO A 110 -22.70 43.14 8.85
N HIS A 111 -22.15 42.67 7.74
CA HIS A 111 -20.76 42.86 7.35
C HIS A 111 -20.64 42.90 5.82
N ALA A 112 -19.59 43.52 5.29
CA ALA A 112 -19.30 43.49 3.84
C ALA A 112 -18.88 42.09 3.38
N ASN A 113 -18.80 41.87 2.06
CA ASN A 113 -18.17 40.69 1.48
C ASN A 113 -16.67 40.93 1.24
N SER A 114 -16.32 42.06 0.62
CA SER A 114 -15.00 42.33 0.02
C SER A 114 -13.80 42.42 0.97
N ASN A 115 -13.99 42.45 2.29
CA ASN A 115 -12.91 42.47 3.28
C ASN A 115 -13.24 41.70 4.57
N PHE A 116 -14.31 40.91 4.55
CA PHE A 116 -14.68 40.12 5.71
C PHE A 116 -13.85 38.85 5.74
N THR A 117 -13.45 38.43 6.93
CA THR A 117 -12.62 37.24 7.15
C THR A 117 -13.44 36.16 7.85
N PRO A 118 -14.26 35.40 7.10
CA PRO A 118 -15.22 34.48 7.70
C PRO A 118 -14.59 33.19 8.24
N LEU A 119 -13.34 32.88 7.87
CA LEU A 119 -12.65 31.67 8.31
C LEU A 119 -11.53 32.05 9.29
N GLN A 120 -11.51 31.36 10.43
CA GLN A 120 -10.40 31.38 11.38
C GLN A 120 -9.87 29.97 11.59
N VAL A 121 -8.59 29.75 11.36
CA VAL A 121 -7.92 28.44 11.49
C VAL A 121 -6.99 28.42 12.69
N TYR A 122 -6.71 27.23 13.22
CA TYR A 122 -5.92 27.03 14.43
C TYR A 122 -5.00 25.83 14.27
N THR A 123 -3.78 25.96 14.81
CA THR A 123 -2.74 24.92 14.79
C THR A 123 -2.94 23.79 15.80
N GLY A 124 -3.89 23.94 16.73
CA GLY A 124 -4.26 22.91 17.68
C GLY A 124 -5.74 22.57 17.61
N GLU A 125 -6.10 21.40 18.14
CA GLU A 125 -7.49 21.02 18.38
C GLU A 125 -8.20 22.00 19.33
N ASN A 126 -9.52 22.00 19.30
CA ASN A 126 -10.41 22.82 20.14
C ASN A 126 -10.05 24.32 20.08
N TRP A 127 -9.63 24.80 18.90
CA TRP A 127 -9.27 26.18 18.65
C TRP A 127 -8.14 26.69 19.55
N THR A 128 -7.15 25.83 19.82
CA THR A 128 -5.94 26.15 20.58
C THR A 128 -4.74 26.39 19.66
N GLY A 129 -3.63 26.87 20.21
CA GLY A 129 -2.41 27.14 19.44
C GLY A 129 -2.42 28.51 18.73
N GLU A 130 -1.50 28.66 17.78
CA GLU A 130 -1.47 29.80 16.86
C GLU A 130 -2.70 29.80 15.95
N ASN A 131 -3.20 30.98 15.59
CA ASN A 131 -4.40 31.13 14.76
C ASN A 131 -4.23 32.24 13.73
N SER A 132 -4.91 32.10 12.60
CA SER A 132 -5.01 33.12 11.56
C SER A 132 -6.45 33.29 11.11
N SER A 133 -6.82 34.53 10.80
CA SER A 133 -8.10 34.92 10.22
C SER A 133 -7.91 35.66 8.90
N ASP A 134 -6.80 35.50 8.17
CA ASP A 134 -6.51 36.34 7.00
C ASP A 134 -7.16 35.85 5.69
N PHE A 135 -8.26 35.09 5.80
CA PHE A 135 -8.92 34.41 4.69
C PHE A 135 -10.16 35.16 4.22
N VAL A 136 -10.05 35.89 3.09
CA VAL A 136 -11.15 36.63 2.48
C VAL A 136 -11.82 35.83 1.35
N PRO A 137 -13.10 36.10 1.04
CA PRO A 137 -13.83 35.41 -0.03
C PRO A 137 -13.19 35.56 -1.42
N ASN A 138 -13.40 34.56 -2.28
CA ASN A 138 -12.94 34.47 -3.66
C ASN A 138 -11.40 34.39 -3.86
N GLN A 139 -10.60 34.49 -2.80
CA GLN A 139 -9.15 34.36 -2.88
C GLN A 139 -8.70 32.90 -2.72
N TYR A 140 -7.65 32.53 -3.46
CA TYR A 140 -6.95 31.25 -3.35
C TYR A 140 -5.75 31.40 -2.43
N TYR A 141 -5.69 30.59 -1.37
CA TYR A 141 -4.54 30.51 -0.46
C TYR A 141 -3.88 29.15 -0.67
N ARG A 142 -2.57 29.17 -0.97
CA ARG A 142 -1.77 28.01 -1.37
C ARG A 142 -0.51 27.96 -0.53
N ALA A 143 -0.08 26.77 -0.09
CA ALA A 143 1.14 26.53 0.70
C ALA A 143 1.24 27.32 2.03
N LEU A 144 0.12 27.92 2.48
CA LEU A 144 -0.27 28.56 3.76
C LEU A 144 0.79 29.11 4.76
N ASP A 145 2.01 29.40 4.32
CA ASP A 145 3.12 29.88 5.14
C ASP A 145 3.29 29.04 6.44
N GLU A 146 3.23 29.66 7.62
CA GLU A 146 3.41 28.99 8.92
C GLU A 146 2.27 28.03 9.32
N PHE A 147 1.12 28.13 8.63
CA PHE A 147 -0.03 27.26 8.80
C PHE A 147 -0.04 26.07 7.83
N ASP A 148 0.91 26.01 6.90
CA ASP A 148 1.02 24.93 5.93
C ASP A 148 1.25 23.60 6.63
N ASN A 149 0.39 22.61 6.33
CA ASN A 149 0.42 21.29 6.96
C ASN A 149 0.43 21.35 8.50
N ASN A 150 -0.24 22.36 9.08
CA ASN A 150 -0.21 22.63 10.51
C ASN A 150 -1.56 23.14 11.04
N ILE A 151 -2.67 22.86 10.35
CA ILE A 151 -4.03 23.24 10.79
C ILE A 151 -4.73 22.00 11.32
N SER A 152 -5.31 22.10 12.52
CA SER A 152 -6.03 21.00 13.18
C SER A 152 -7.49 21.35 13.53
N SER A 153 -7.85 22.64 13.60
CA SER A 153 -9.24 23.05 13.86
C SER A 153 -9.57 24.42 13.24
N PHE A 154 -10.86 24.73 13.06
CA PHE A 154 -11.28 26.01 12.48
C PHE A 154 -12.70 26.44 12.91
N LYS A 155 -13.00 27.72 12.68
CA LYS A 155 -14.35 28.30 12.75
C LYS A 155 -14.67 29.00 11.43
N LEU A 156 -15.86 28.77 10.88
CA LEU A 156 -16.35 29.37 9.65
C LEU A 156 -17.69 30.07 9.90
N LYS A 157 -17.77 31.37 9.60
CA LYS A 157 -18.98 32.17 9.79
C LYS A 157 -20.11 31.74 8.87
N ARG A 158 -21.35 31.87 9.37
CA ARG A 158 -22.59 31.65 8.62
C ARG A 158 -22.62 32.44 7.31
N GLY A 159 -23.16 31.86 6.26
CA GLY A 159 -23.26 32.46 4.93
C GLY A 159 -21.97 32.36 4.12
N TYR A 160 -21.08 31.43 4.49
CA TYR A 160 -19.85 31.14 3.75
C TYR A 160 -19.63 29.64 3.61
N MET A 161 -18.85 29.27 2.59
CA MET A 161 -18.25 27.95 2.47
C MET A 161 -16.73 28.07 2.45
N ALA A 162 -16.04 27.04 2.90
CA ALA A 162 -14.60 26.90 2.80
C ALA A 162 -14.24 25.54 2.19
N THR A 163 -13.32 25.54 1.25
CA THR A 163 -12.69 24.31 0.74
C THR A 163 -11.28 24.21 1.29
N LEU A 164 -11.01 23.11 1.98
CA LEU A 164 -9.67 22.75 2.45
C LEU A 164 -9.14 21.60 1.59
N ALA A 165 -7.85 21.62 1.26
CA ALA A 165 -7.20 20.51 0.56
C ALA A 165 -5.76 20.26 1.03
N THR A 166 -5.30 19.03 0.76
CA THR A 166 -3.97 18.55 1.18
C THR A 166 -2.84 18.92 0.23
N SER A 167 -3.15 19.22 -1.04
CA SER A 167 -2.18 19.79 -1.97
C SER A 167 -2.39 21.29 -2.10
N SER A 168 -1.31 22.05 -2.17
CA SER A 168 -1.28 23.52 -2.36
C SER A 168 -2.04 24.01 -3.60
N ASP A 169 -2.21 23.16 -4.61
CA ASP A 169 -2.95 23.48 -5.82
C ASP A 169 -4.49 23.30 -5.68
N GLY A 170 -4.97 22.78 -4.55
CA GLY A 170 -6.38 22.44 -4.31
C GLY A 170 -6.75 20.98 -4.60
N THR A 171 -5.78 20.17 -5.04
CA THR A 171 -5.94 18.72 -5.26
C THR A 171 -5.60 17.89 -4.00
N GLY A 172 -5.40 16.58 -4.15
CA GLY A 172 -5.26 15.65 -3.04
C GLY A 172 -6.62 15.35 -2.39
N TYR A 173 -6.61 14.94 -1.11
CA TYR A 173 -7.84 14.94 -0.32
C TYR A 173 -8.31 16.39 -0.14
N SER A 174 -9.54 16.68 -0.54
CA SER A 174 -10.14 18.00 -0.39
C SER A 174 -11.60 17.90 0.03
N ARG A 175 -12.09 18.88 0.79
CA ARG A 175 -13.46 18.87 1.31
C ARG A 175 -14.05 20.28 1.36
N CYS A 176 -15.31 20.40 0.94
CA CYS A 176 -16.11 21.61 1.13
C CYS A 176 -16.83 21.57 2.49
N PHE A 177 -16.73 22.65 3.24
CA PHE A 177 -17.42 22.91 4.49
C PHE A 177 -18.37 24.08 4.28
N ILE A 178 -19.65 23.91 4.63
CA ILE A 178 -20.71 24.87 4.30
C ILE A 178 -21.41 25.31 5.59
N ALA A 179 -21.28 26.58 5.94
CA ALA A 179 -21.91 27.20 7.11
C ALA A 179 -23.19 27.92 6.68
N GLN A 180 -24.24 27.18 6.30
CA GLN A 180 -25.49 27.80 5.82
C GLN A 180 -26.34 28.33 6.98
N ASP A 181 -26.67 27.50 7.97
CA ASP A 181 -27.71 27.83 8.95
C ASP A 181 -27.14 28.37 10.27
N SER A 182 -25.85 28.19 10.50
CA SER A 182 -25.12 28.68 11.68
C SER A 182 -23.62 28.73 11.36
N ASP A 183 -22.85 29.38 12.24
CA ASP A 183 -21.39 29.26 12.20
C ASP A 183 -21.00 27.79 12.35
N LEU A 184 -20.04 27.36 11.55
CA LEU A 184 -19.49 26.02 11.63
C LEU A 184 -18.23 26.04 12.48
N GLU A 185 -18.30 25.42 13.64
CA GLU A 185 -17.17 25.26 14.54
C GLU A 185 -16.65 23.82 14.45
N VAL A 186 -15.48 23.62 13.84
CA VAL A 186 -14.84 22.31 13.71
C VAL A 186 -13.72 22.22 14.75
N PRO A 187 -13.94 21.54 15.89
CA PRO A 187 -12.95 21.47 16.97
C PRO A 187 -11.78 20.56 16.62
N LYS A 188 -11.94 19.65 15.66
CA LYS A 188 -10.88 18.77 15.18
C LYS A 188 -11.14 18.38 13.72
N LEU A 189 -10.13 18.51 12.87
CA LEU A 189 -10.15 18.01 11.51
C LEU A 189 -10.05 16.47 11.48
N ASP A 190 -10.65 15.87 10.46
CA ASP A 190 -10.46 14.44 10.20
C ASP A 190 -8.98 14.17 9.87
N CYS A 191 -8.48 12.98 10.18
CA CYS A 191 -7.09 12.57 9.95
C CYS A 191 -6.58 12.79 8.50
N LEU A 192 -7.49 12.85 7.53
CA LEU A 192 -7.19 13.14 6.13
C LEU A 192 -6.83 14.61 5.85
N LEU A 193 -7.16 15.54 6.76
CA LEU A 193 -6.83 16.97 6.68
C LEU A 193 -6.01 17.48 7.87
N ASP A 194 -6.14 16.83 9.04
CA ASP A 194 -5.43 17.19 10.28
C ASP A 194 -3.91 17.20 10.02
N ASP A 195 -3.29 18.37 10.26
CA ASP A 195 -1.87 18.67 10.01
C ASP A 195 -1.44 18.44 8.55
N LYS A 196 -2.37 18.57 7.60
CA LYS A 196 -2.12 18.34 6.17
C LYS A 196 -2.75 19.39 5.26
N VAL A 197 -3.41 20.41 5.80
CA VAL A 197 -4.05 21.45 4.98
C VAL A 197 -2.97 22.34 4.37
N SER A 198 -2.95 22.44 3.03
CA SER A 198 -2.03 23.27 2.24
C SER A 198 -2.77 24.20 1.27
N PHE A 199 -4.11 24.05 1.16
CA PHE A 199 -4.95 24.90 0.33
C PHE A 199 -6.23 25.32 1.05
N ILE A 200 -6.59 26.59 0.90
CA ILE A 200 -7.85 27.16 1.38
C ILE A 200 -8.46 28.05 0.30
N ARG A 201 -9.76 27.84 0.00
CA ARG A 201 -10.60 28.82 -0.72
C ARG A 201 -11.89 29.06 0.04
N VAL A 202 -12.18 30.32 0.35
CA VAL A 202 -13.41 30.76 1.00
C VAL A 202 -14.32 31.38 -0.04
N LEU A 203 -15.61 31.05 -0.02
CA LEU A 203 -16.60 31.59 -0.97
C LEU A 203 -17.86 32.06 -0.24
N PRO A 204 -18.52 33.13 -0.73
CA PRO A 204 -19.83 33.51 -0.24
C PRO A 204 -20.83 32.36 -0.48
N TRP A 205 -21.65 32.06 0.52
CA TRP A 205 -22.73 31.07 0.39
C TRP A 205 -24.08 31.77 0.41
N GLN A 206 -24.97 31.34 -0.49
CA GLN A 206 -26.31 31.90 -0.66
C GLN A 206 -27.37 30.83 -0.47
N TYR A 207 -28.57 31.23 -0.05
CA TYR A 207 -29.70 30.32 0.12
C TYR A 207 -30.43 30.15 -1.22
N ILE A 208 -29.77 29.49 -2.16
CA ILE A 208 -30.32 29.26 -3.50
C ILE A 208 -31.49 28.27 -3.43
N GLY A 209 -32.54 28.51 -4.21
CA GLY A 209 -33.66 27.60 -4.37
C GLY A 209 -33.37 26.47 -5.36
N LYS A 210 -34.14 25.37 -5.32
CA LYS A 210 -33.95 24.24 -6.26
C LYS A 210 -34.12 24.66 -7.72
N LYS A 211 -35.09 25.54 -7.98
CA LYS A 211 -35.54 25.98 -9.31
C LYS A 211 -34.52 26.89 -10.01
N GLY A 212 -33.99 26.40 -11.12
CA GLY A 212 -33.06 27.10 -12.01
C GLY A 212 -33.49 27.14 -13.47
N SER A 213 -32.68 27.82 -14.27
CA SER A 213 -32.81 27.95 -15.74
C SER A 213 -31.52 27.50 -16.42
N CYS A 214 -31.62 26.67 -17.46
CA CYS A 214 -30.48 26.46 -18.36
C CYS A 214 -30.64 27.39 -19.58
N GLY A 215 -29.58 28.11 -19.92
CA GLY A 215 -29.62 29.17 -20.92
C GLY A 215 -29.06 30.50 -20.44
N GLY A 216 -28.40 31.25 -21.33
CA GLY A 216 -27.83 32.57 -21.02
C GLY A 216 -28.78 33.75 -21.18
N SER A 217 -30.10 33.55 -21.14
CA SER A 217 -31.10 34.62 -21.30
C SER A 217 -31.57 35.13 -19.93
N ASP A 218 -31.14 36.33 -19.56
CA ASP A 218 -31.56 37.01 -18.32
C ASP A 218 -33.08 37.17 -18.27
N ALA A 219 -33.68 37.57 -19.39
CA ALA A 219 -35.13 37.74 -19.51
C ALA A 219 -35.91 36.44 -19.22
N GLN A 220 -35.42 35.30 -19.71
CA GLN A 220 -36.02 33.99 -19.40
C GLN A 220 -35.85 33.66 -17.90
N THR A 221 -34.63 33.77 -17.39
CA THR A 221 -34.30 33.42 -15.99
C THR A 221 -35.12 34.25 -15.00
N GLU A 222 -35.27 35.55 -15.28
CA GLU A 222 -36.07 36.48 -14.48
C GLU A 222 -37.57 36.19 -14.58
N ALA A 223 -38.09 35.99 -15.80
CA ALA A 223 -39.51 35.72 -16.03
C ALA A 223 -39.97 34.40 -15.37
N LEU A 224 -39.09 33.40 -15.32
CA LEU A 224 -39.35 32.11 -14.65
C LEU A 224 -39.11 32.16 -13.14
N GLY A 225 -38.62 33.28 -12.60
CA GLY A 225 -38.37 33.44 -11.16
C GLY A 225 -37.35 32.44 -10.61
N CYS A 226 -36.32 32.14 -11.41
CA CYS A 226 -35.25 31.23 -11.03
C CYS A 226 -34.23 31.92 -10.10
N SER A 227 -33.60 31.15 -9.21
CA SER A 227 -32.59 31.65 -8.27
C SER A 227 -31.16 31.26 -8.65
N TRP A 228 -31.00 30.49 -9.73
CA TRP A 228 -29.72 30.15 -10.33
C TRP A 228 -29.87 29.83 -11.81
N TYR A 229 -28.77 29.90 -12.54
CA TYR A 229 -28.69 29.55 -13.95
C TYR A 229 -27.31 29.03 -14.36
N TYR A 230 -27.25 28.39 -15.51
CA TYR A 230 -25.99 28.13 -16.23
C TYR A 230 -26.21 28.24 -17.74
N ASN A 231 -25.13 28.42 -18.51
CA ASN A 231 -25.20 28.73 -19.94
C ASN A 231 -24.25 27.88 -20.81
N TRP A 232 -23.93 26.65 -20.38
CA TRP A 232 -22.98 25.74 -21.06
C TRP A 232 -21.55 26.29 -21.21
N SER A 233 -21.16 27.28 -20.38
CA SER A 233 -19.87 27.95 -20.44
C SER A 233 -19.36 28.36 -19.04
N ALA A 234 -18.20 28.99 -18.99
CA ALA A 234 -17.61 29.63 -17.81
C ALA A 234 -17.48 31.16 -17.98
N ASN A 235 -18.26 31.76 -18.90
CA ASN A 235 -18.21 33.19 -19.22
C ASN A 235 -19.36 34.02 -18.62
N GLY A 236 -20.24 33.40 -17.83
CA GLY A 236 -21.32 34.08 -17.12
C GLY A 236 -20.86 34.71 -15.81
N TYR A 237 -21.81 35.27 -15.06
CA TYR A 237 -21.55 35.92 -13.78
C TYR A 237 -22.79 35.85 -12.86
N THR A 238 -22.57 35.86 -11.56
CA THR A 238 -23.66 35.90 -10.57
C THR A 238 -24.31 37.29 -10.58
N HIS A 239 -25.64 37.33 -10.71
CA HIS A 239 -26.44 38.55 -10.61
C HIS A 239 -26.92 38.74 -9.17
N SER A 240 -27.48 39.91 -8.86
CA SER A 240 -28.05 40.15 -7.52
C SER A 240 -29.16 39.17 -7.16
N ASP A 241 -29.98 38.75 -8.13
CA ASP A 241 -31.18 37.94 -7.88
C ASP A 241 -31.03 36.44 -8.19
N TYR A 242 -29.96 36.04 -8.86
CA TYR A 242 -29.71 34.65 -9.25
C TYR A 242 -28.22 34.33 -9.40
N GLU A 243 -27.82 33.15 -8.92
CA GLU A 243 -26.44 32.65 -8.96
C GLU A 243 -26.08 32.04 -10.32
N PHE A 244 -24.88 32.33 -10.83
CA PHE A 244 -24.32 31.62 -11.99
C PHE A 244 -23.58 30.35 -11.58
N VAL A 245 -23.72 29.29 -12.37
CA VAL A 245 -22.94 28.04 -12.19
C VAL A 245 -22.11 27.78 -13.45
N PRO A 246 -20.77 27.88 -13.40
CA PRO A 246 -19.92 27.52 -14.52
C PRO A 246 -19.96 26.01 -14.80
N ILE A 247 -19.61 25.63 -16.02
CA ILE A 247 -19.51 24.23 -16.45
C ILE A 247 -18.24 23.98 -17.26
N LYS A 248 -17.61 22.82 -17.02
CA LYS A 248 -16.57 22.26 -17.90
C LYS A 248 -17.25 21.57 -19.08
N GLN A 249 -17.79 22.33 -20.03
CA GLN A 249 -18.68 21.81 -21.08
C GLN A 249 -18.16 20.55 -21.81
N SER A 250 -16.89 20.56 -22.25
CA SER A 250 -16.22 19.46 -22.94
C SER A 250 -14.85 19.16 -22.34
N GLN A 251 -14.16 18.11 -22.78
CA GLN A 251 -12.86 17.70 -22.21
C GLN A 251 -11.84 18.85 -22.17
N TRP A 252 -11.82 19.70 -23.19
CA TRP A 252 -10.80 20.75 -23.35
C TRP A 252 -11.33 22.18 -23.27
N TRP A 253 -12.66 22.38 -23.15
CA TRP A 253 -13.26 23.72 -23.08
C TRP A 253 -14.43 23.79 -22.06
N PRO A 254 -14.62 24.90 -21.35
CA PRO A 254 -13.63 25.96 -21.08
C PRO A 254 -12.34 25.41 -20.46
N SER A 255 -11.28 26.22 -20.43
CA SER A 255 -10.05 25.90 -19.71
C SER A 255 -10.28 25.95 -18.19
N TYR A 256 -9.41 25.30 -17.41
CA TYR A 256 -9.52 25.33 -15.95
C TYR A 256 -9.21 26.73 -15.41
N GLU A 257 -8.34 27.48 -16.07
CA GLU A 257 -8.00 28.86 -15.75
C GLU A 257 -9.20 29.80 -15.96
N GLU A 258 -9.98 29.60 -17.03
CA GLU A 258 -11.25 30.34 -17.22
C GLU A 258 -12.25 30.04 -16.10
N ILE A 259 -12.33 28.78 -15.64
CA ILE A 259 -13.19 28.38 -14.52
C ILE A 259 -12.69 28.98 -13.20
N GLU A 260 -11.38 28.95 -12.94
CA GLU A 260 -10.78 29.50 -11.70
C GLU A 260 -10.98 31.01 -11.57
N ALA A 261 -11.08 31.72 -12.69
CA ALA A 261 -11.31 33.17 -12.74
C ALA A 261 -12.75 33.59 -12.43
N VAL A 262 -13.71 32.65 -12.37
CA VAL A 262 -15.11 32.96 -12.03
C VAL A 262 -15.23 33.13 -10.50
N ASN A 263 -15.67 34.32 -10.09
CA ASN A 263 -15.89 34.70 -8.69
C ASN A 263 -17.39 34.68 -8.35
N ASP A 264 -17.69 34.69 -7.05
CA ASP A 264 -19.06 34.72 -6.51
C ASP A 264 -19.94 33.56 -7.01
N VAL A 265 -19.30 32.41 -7.23
CA VAL A 265 -19.93 31.13 -7.57
C VAL A 265 -19.49 30.07 -6.57
N SER A 266 -20.38 29.14 -6.22
CA SER A 266 -20.11 28.10 -5.22
C SER A 266 -20.05 26.67 -5.80
N HIS A 267 -20.47 26.49 -7.05
CA HIS A 267 -20.59 25.20 -7.72
C HIS A 267 -19.91 25.19 -9.08
N LEU A 268 -19.54 24.00 -9.55
CA LEU A 268 -19.00 23.74 -10.88
C LEU A 268 -19.59 22.46 -11.45
N LEU A 269 -20.13 22.52 -12.66
CA LEU A 269 -20.64 21.35 -13.37
C LEU A 269 -19.54 20.66 -14.18
N GLY A 270 -19.56 19.32 -14.22
CA GLY A 270 -18.70 18.52 -15.09
C GLY A 270 -19.16 18.52 -16.54
N ASN A 271 -18.54 17.67 -17.37
CA ASN A 271 -18.80 17.61 -18.81
C ASN A 271 -20.26 17.33 -19.18
N ASN A 272 -20.73 17.98 -20.25
CA ASN A 272 -22.08 17.84 -20.73
C ASN A 272 -22.20 16.63 -21.67
N GLU A 273 -23.01 15.64 -21.27
CA GLU A 273 -23.38 14.45 -22.05
C GLU A 273 -22.19 13.74 -22.72
N PRO A 274 -21.11 13.41 -22.00
CA PRO A 274 -19.95 12.73 -22.60
C PRO A 274 -20.31 11.34 -23.15
N ASP A 275 -21.43 10.76 -22.70
CA ASP A 275 -21.98 9.50 -23.14
C ASP A 275 -22.80 9.58 -24.44
N HIS A 276 -23.26 10.78 -24.82
CA HIS A 276 -24.04 10.98 -26.04
C HIS A 276 -23.18 10.81 -27.29
N ALA A 277 -23.76 10.31 -28.38
CA ALA A 277 -23.02 9.98 -29.60
C ALA A 277 -22.27 11.16 -30.24
N ASP A 278 -22.74 12.39 -30.01
CA ASP A 278 -22.11 13.61 -30.54
C ASP A 278 -20.81 13.98 -29.81
N ALA A 279 -20.69 13.62 -28.52
CA ALA A 279 -19.47 13.81 -27.73
C ALA A 279 -18.62 12.53 -27.71
N ASN A 280 -19.24 11.39 -27.37
CA ASN A 280 -18.68 10.04 -27.35
C ASN A 280 -17.29 9.94 -26.71
N ILE A 281 -17.15 10.52 -25.52
CA ILE A 281 -15.88 10.61 -24.80
C ILE A 281 -15.75 9.40 -23.87
N PRO A 282 -14.66 8.61 -23.94
CA PRO A 282 -14.40 7.52 -23.01
C PRO A 282 -14.34 8.00 -21.55
N VAL A 283 -14.81 7.15 -20.64
CA VAL A 283 -14.81 7.42 -19.19
C VAL A 283 -13.40 7.73 -18.66
N ALA A 284 -12.39 6.97 -19.11
CA ALA A 284 -11.00 7.12 -18.68
C ALA A 284 -10.45 8.51 -19.02
N ASP A 285 -10.74 9.03 -20.22
CA ASP A 285 -10.24 10.31 -20.72
C ASP A 285 -10.69 11.52 -19.87
N ILE A 286 -11.91 11.45 -19.32
CA ILE A 286 -12.42 12.45 -18.39
C ILE A 286 -11.87 12.21 -16.98
N ALA A 287 -11.84 10.96 -16.52
CA ALA A 287 -11.35 10.63 -15.20
C ALA A 287 -9.88 11.02 -14.98
N ASP A 288 -9.02 10.83 -15.99
CA ASP A 288 -7.60 11.19 -15.94
C ASP A 288 -7.36 12.69 -15.69
N ASN A 289 -8.30 13.53 -16.14
CA ASN A 289 -8.23 14.98 -16.00
C ASN A 289 -9.09 15.53 -14.85
N TRP A 290 -9.91 14.69 -14.22
CA TRP A 290 -10.93 15.11 -13.26
C TRP A 290 -10.37 15.93 -12.10
N PHE A 291 -9.16 15.60 -11.67
CA PHE A 291 -8.50 16.31 -10.58
C PHE A 291 -8.35 17.82 -10.82
N ASN A 292 -8.26 18.26 -12.08
CA ASN A 292 -8.12 19.69 -12.39
C ASN A 292 -9.39 20.47 -12.02
N MET A 293 -10.55 19.81 -11.98
CA MET A 293 -11.80 20.41 -11.47
C MET A 293 -11.64 20.84 -10.00
N LEU A 294 -10.85 20.10 -9.21
CA LEU A 294 -10.68 20.33 -7.77
C LEU A 294 -9.86 21.58 -7.46
N LYS A 295 -8.98 22.01 -8.38
CA LYS A 295 -8.16 23.23 -8.24
C LYS A 295 -8.99 24.49 -8.09
N SER A 296 -10.21 24.49 -8.63
CA SER A 296 -11.17 25.57 -8.43
C SER A 296 -11.57 25.75 -6.97
N GLY A 297 -11.48 24.73 -6.12
CA GLY A 297 -12.02 24.79 -4.76
C GLY A 297 -13.55 24.93 -4.72
N LEU A 298 -14.26 24.84 -5.85
CA LEU A 298 -15.72 24.87 -5.92
C LEU A 298 -16.31 23.51 -5.54
N ARG A 299 -17.60 23.48 -5.18
CA ARG A 299 -18.31 22.21 -5.05
C ARG A 299 -18.54 21.61 -6.44
N VAL A 300 -17.99 20.43 -6.71
CA VAL A 300 -17.92 19.86 -8.07
C VAL A 300 -19.00 18.81 -8.32
N GLY A 301 -19.80 19.02 -9.36
CA GLY A 301 -20.77 18.06 -9.87
C GLY A 301 -20.14 17.12 -10.88
N SER A 302 -20.64 15.88 -10.94
CA SER A 302 -20.22 14.92 -11.98
C SER A 302 -20.44 15.45 -13.40
N PRO A 303 -19.90 14.79 -14.43
CA PRO A 303 -20.42 14.96 -15.78
C PRO A 303 -21.93 14.69 -15.81
N ALA A 304 -22.64 15.47 -16.62
CA ALA A 304 -24.08 15.37 -16.81
C ALA A 304 -24.39 14.29 -17.84
N SER A 305 -24.86 13.12 -17.43
CA SER A 305 -25.12 12.01 -18.36
C SER A 305 -26.53 12.06 -18.95
N THR A 306 -26.70 11.56 -20.18
CA THR A 306 -28.03 11.32 -20.75
C THR A 306 -28.78 10.22 -19.99
N ASN A 307 -30.11 10.22 -20.08
CA ASN A 307 -30.95 9.25 -19.43
C ASN A 307 -31.42 8.09 -20.33
N PRO A 308 -31.73 6.91 -19.75
CA PRO A 308 -31.13 6.35 -18.55
C PRO A 308 -29.77 5.69 -18.84
N ASN A 309 -29.45 5.43 -20.12
CA ASN A 309 -28.31 4.62 -20.52
C ASN A 309 -26.97 5.27 -20.15
N GLY A 310 -26.87 6.60 -20.21
CA GLY A 310 -25.69 7.33 -19.76
C GLY A 310 -25.39 7.13 -18.28
N VAL A 311 -26.42 7.12 -17.43
CA VAL A 311 -26.26 6.91 -15.98
C VAL A 311 -25.61 5.55 -15.68
N TYR A 312 -26.14 4.47 -16.25
CA TYR A 312 -25.64 3.12 -15.98
C TYR A 312 -24.37 2.78 -16.76
N GLY A 313 -24.30 3.19 -18.03
CA GLY A 313 -23.24 2.83 -18.95
C GLY A 313 -22.00 3.72 -18.85
N TRP A 314 -22.13 4.94 -18.33
CA TRP A 314 -21.06 5.92 -18.30
C TRP A 314 -20.80 6.47 -16.88
N LEU A 315 -21.84 6.96 -16.21
CA LEU A 315 -21.69 7.64 -14.92
C LEU A 315 -21.31 6.68 -13.78
N VAL A 316 -21.90 5.49 -13.71
CA VAL A 316 -21.50 4.45 -12.74
C VAL A 316 -20.02 4.05 -12.92
N PRO A 317 -19.53 3.72 -14.14
CA PRO A 317 -18.10 3.51 -14.36
C PRO A 317 -17.22 4.70 -13.99
N PHE A 318 -17.65 5.92 -14.30
CA PHE A 318 -16.92 7.15 -13.93
C PHE A 318 -16.72 7.26 -12.42
N PHE A 319 -17.80 7.13 -11.63
CA PHE A 319 -17.71 7.14 -10.18
C PHE A 319 -16.84 6.02 -9.63
N LYS A 320 -16.84 4.84 -10.26
CA LYS A 320 -15.92 3.76 -9.87
C LYS A 320 -14.45 4.17 -10.03
N ILE A 321 -14.08 4.81 -11.15
CA ILE A 321 -12.70 5.30 -11.35
C ILE A 321 -12.38 6.42 -10.34
N CYS A 322 -13.32 7.33 -10.09
CA CYS A 322 -13.16 8.37 -9.07
C CYS A 322 -12.94 7.77 -7.68
N ASP A 323 -13.75 6.81 -7.26
CA ASP A 323 -13.61 6.14 -5.97
C ASP A 323 -12.28 5.35 -5.90
N GLU A 324 -11.85 4.71 -7.00
CA GLU A 324 -10.55 4.01 -7.06
C GLU A 324 -9.34 4.98 -6.96
N ASN A 325 -9.48 6.21 -7.45
CA ASN A 325 -8.41 7.23 -7.45
C ASN A 325 -8.62 8.33 -6.40
N ASN A 326 -9.59 8.16 -5.50
CA ASN A 326 -9.97 9.10 -4.45
C ASN A 326 -10.31 10.53 -4.94
N TYR A 327 -10.95 10.63 -6.09
CA TYR A 327 -11.39 11.90 -6.62
C TYR A 327 -12.69 12.37 -5.97
N ARG A 328 -12.69 13.63 -5.52
CA ARG A 328 -13.91 14.27 -5.02
C ARG A 328 -14.91 14.49 -6.15
N VAL A 329 -16.15 14.08 -5.90
CA VAL A 329 -17.35 14.41 -6.67
C VAL A 329 -18.45 14.65 -5.66
N ASP A 330 -18.91 15.90 -5.55
CA ASP A 330 -19.76 16.35 -4.45
C ASP A 330 -21.25 16.08 -4.68
N TYR A 331 -21.69 16.12 -5.95
CA TYR A 331 -23.07 15.85 -6.36
C TYR A 331 -23.13 15.20 -7.75
N VAL A 332 -24.25 14.54 -8.02
CA VAL A 332 -24.54 13.82 -9.26
C VAL A 332 -25.33 14.73 -10.19
N VAL A 333 -24.97 14.77 -11.46
CA VAL A 333 -25.64 15.58 -12.48
C VAL A 333 -26.24 14.68 -13.55
N VAL A 334 -27.50 14.89 -13.89
CA VAL A 334 -28.24 14.11 -14.90
C VAL A 334 -29.11 15.00 -15.78
N HIS A 335 -29.37 14.57 -17.01
CA HIS A 335 -30.35 15.15 -17.92
C HIS A 335 -31.57 14.25 -18.05
N GLU A 336 -32.78 14.80 -17.91
CA GLU A 336 -34.00 14.01 -17.75
C GLU A 336 -35.16 14.44 -18.66
N TYR A 337 -35.26 13.81 -19.83
CA TYR A 337 -36.34 14.07 -20.80
C TYR A 337 -37.45 13.00 -20.82
N TRP A 338 -37.77 12.37 -19.69
CA TRP A 338 -38.83 11.35 -19.66
C TRP A 338 -40.24 11.95 -19.77
N TYR A 339 -41.06 11.35 -20.63
CA TYR A 339 -42.51 11.49 -20.54
C TYR A 339 -43.05 10.56 -19.44
N ALA A 340 -43.06 11.05 -18.19
CA ALA A 340 -43.39 10.26 -17.01
C ALA A 340 -44.13 11.08 -15.94
N THR A 341 -44.78 10.39 -15.00
CA THR A 341 -45.43 11.01 -13.83
C THR A 341 -44.41 11.51 -12.81
N GLY A 342 -44.82 12.45 -11.97
CA GLY A 342 -43.98 12.95 -10.88
C GLY A 342 -43.53 11.85 -9.91
N LYS A 343 -44.39 10.85 -9.65
CA LYS A 343 -44.02 9.68 -8.84
C LYS A 343 -42.84 8.92 -9.46
N GLN A 344 -42.83 8.73 -10.78
CA GLN A 344 -41.74 8.03 -11.45
C GLN A 344 -40.43 8.81 -11.39
N PHE A 345 -40.48 10.14 -11.54
CA PHE A 345 -39.31 11.01 -11.29
C PHE A 345 -38.81 10.88 -9.85
N TYR A 346 -39.70 10.93 -8.86
CA TYR A 346 -39.34 10.78 -7.45
C TYR A 346 -38.63 9.45 -7.16
N ASP A 347 -39.23 8.34 -7.59
CA ASP A 347 -38.69 6.99 -7.37
C ASP A 347 -37.32 6.83 -8.03
N ARG A 348 -37.14 7.43 -9.21
CA ARG A 348 -35.89 7.36 -9.96
C ARG A 348 -34.77 8.19 -9.34
N MET A 349 -35.07 9.39 -8.84
CA MET A 349 -34.08 10.17 -8.10
C MET A 349 -33.65 9.42 -6.83
N ASN A 350 -34.56 8.69 -6.17
CA ASN A 350 -34.18 7.82 -5.05
C ASN A 350 -33.28 6.65 -5.49
N GLU A 351 -33.52 6.07 -6.68
CA GLU A 351 -32.65 5.05 -7.27
C GLU A 351 -31.24 5.60 -7.50
N TYR A 352 -31.10 6.75 -8.14
CA TYR A 352 -29.79 7.36 -8.39
C TYR A 352 -29.08 7.74 -7.09
N TYR A 353 -29.81 8.29 -6.11
CA TYR A 353 -29.24 8.54 -4.79
C TYR A 353 -28.74 7.25 -4.15
N ASN A 354 -29.43 6.12 -4.34
CA ASN A 354 -28.98 4.83 -3.83
C ASN A 354 -27.73 4.30 -4.53
N LEU A 355 -27.54 4.60 -5.82
CA LEU A 355 -26.33 4.24 -6.56
C LEU A 355 -25.11 5.05 -6.08
N PHE A 356 -25.26 6.36 -5.92
CA PHE A 356 -24.12 7.27 -5.74
C PHE A 356 -23.95 7.81 -4.32
N LYS A 357 -25.00 7.75 -3.48
CA LYS A 357 -25.06 8.30 -2.11
C LYS A 357 -24.63 9.76 -2.03
N ARG A 358 -25.03 10.53 -3.04
CA ARG A 358 -24.70 11.94 -3.23
C ARG A 358 -25.96 12.71 -3.68
N PRO A 359 -26.09 13.99 -3.36
CA PRO A 359 -27.19 14.82 -3.82
C PRO A 359 -27.27 14.87 -5.36
N ILE A 360 -28.46 15.11 -5.89
CA ILE A 360 -28.75 15.06 -7.33
C ILE A 360 -29.14 16.42 -7.85
N TRP A 361 -28.55 16.78 -8.99
CA TRP A 361 -28.88 17.93 -9.80
C TRP A 361 -29.41 17.46 -11.15
N ILE A 362 -30.54 18.03 -11.56
CA ILE A 362 -31.11 17.80 -12.89
C ILE A 362 -30.88 19.06 -13.71
N THR A 363 -29.76 19.14 -14.44
CA THR A 363 -29.38 20.38 -15.14
C THR A 363 -30.16 20.62 -16.41
N GLU A 364 -30.78 19.58 -16.97
CA GLU A 364 -31.72 19.70 -18.07
C GLU A 364 -32.88 18.73 -17.87
N PHE A 365 -34.11 19.21 -17.95
CA PHE A 365 -35.29 18.34 -18.04
C PHE A 365 -36.45 19.06 -18.72
N ASN A 366 -37.41 18.26 -19.20
CA ASN A 366 -38.73 18.72 -19.62
C ASN A 366 -39.73 17.53 -19.54
N TYR A 367 -41.03 17.79 -19.68
CA TYR A 367 -42.05 16.73 -19.73
C TYR A 367 -42.05 16.06 -21.11
N GLY A 368 -41.10 15.14 -21.30
CA GLY A 368 -40.76 14.58 -22.61
C GLY A 368 -39.96 15.56 -23.48
N ALA A 369 -39.64 15.13 -24.69
CA ALA A 369 -38.94 15.92 -25.70
C ALA A 369 -39.51 15.71 -27.11
N ASN A 370 -38.99 16.41 -28.12
CA ASN A 370 -39.35 16.16 -29.53
C ASN A 370 -38.82 14.82 -30.06
N TRP A 371 -37.90 14.17 -29.34
CA TRP A 371 -37.41 12.82 -29.63
C TRP A 371 -38.09 11.72 -28.81
N THR A 372 -39.06 12.06 -27.96
CA THR A 372 -39.86 11.06 -27.23
C THR A 372 -41.13 10.69 -28.02
N THR A 373 -41.71 9.52 -27.72
CA THR A 373 -42.73 8.88 -28.57
C THR A 373 -44.16 8.94 -27.99
N GLU A 374 -44.42 9.83 -27.04
CA GLU A 374 -45.74 10.02 -26.46
C GLU A 374 -46.77 10.62 -27.44
N SER A 375 -48.05 10.39 -27.15
CA SER A 375 -49.14 11.05 -27.86
C SER A 375 -49.53 12.36 -27.18
N TRP A 376 -49.81 13.39 -27.99
CA TRP A 376 -50.28 14.70 -27.52
C TRP A 376 -51.72 14.97 -27.97
N PRO A 377 -52.48 15.81 -27.24
CA PRO A 377 -53.86 16.13 -27.58
C PRO A 377 -54.07 16.60 -29.01
N ASP A 378 -53.23 17.52 -29.48
CA ASP A 378 -53.26 18.03 -30.86
C ASP A 378 -51.93 17.77 -31.59
N PRO A 379 -51.96 17.50 -32.91
CA PRO A 379 -50.74 17.30 -33.69
C PRO A 379 -49.91 18.58 -33.89
N ASP A 380 -50.50 19.77 -33.72
CA ASP A 380 -49.80 21.05 -33.86
C ASP A 380 -48.92 21.35 -32.65
N ARG A 381 -47.61 21.30 -32.86
CA ARG A 381 -46.59 21.49 -31.82
C ARG A 381 -46.18 22.94 -31.60
N LYS A 382 -46.77 23.89 -32.36
CA LYS A 382 -46.61 25.35 -32.16
C LYS A 382 -47.38 25.91 -30.96
N GLY A 383 -48.12 25.05 -30.26
CA GLY A 383 -48.81 25.39 -29.01
C GLY A 383 -50.29 25.71 -29.20
N THR A 384 -51.13 24.68 -29.05
CA THR A 384 -52.58 24.84 -28.89
C THR A 384 -52.95 24.95 -27.40
N PRO A 385 -54.14 25.46 -27.04
CA PRO A 385 -54.60 25.47 -25.64
C PRO A 385 -54.58 24.08 -24.99
N ALA A 386 -54.96 23.03 -25.73
CA ALA A 386 -54.97 21.66 -25.21
C ALA A 386 -53.54 21.13 -24.97
N ASN A 387 -52.60 21.42 -25.88
CA ASN A 387 -51.20 21.05 -25.71
C ASN A 387 -50.55 21.81 -24.55
N TYR A 388 -50.84 23.11 -24.37
CA TYR A 388 -50.30 23.87 -23.23
C TYR A 388 -50.82 23.37 -21.87
N GLU A 389 -52.11 23.05 -21.76
CA GLU A 389 -52.65 22.46 -20.52
C GLU A 389 -52.09 21.06 -20.25
N HIS A 390 -51.85 20.28 -21.30
CA HIS A 390 -51.19 18.98 -21.20
C HIS A 390 -49.77 19.12 -20.64
N GLN A 391 -48.98 20.04 -21.20
CA GLN A 391 -47.65 20.35 -20.73
C GLN A 391 -47.64 20.82 -19.28
N LYS A 392 -48.50 21.79 -18.94
CA LYS A 392 -48.61 22.34 -17.58
C LYS A 392 -48.92 21.23 -16.58
N LYS A 393 -49.86 20.33 -16.90
CA LYS A 393 -50.23 19.22 -16.01
C LYS A 393 -49.05 18.26 -15.77
N GLY A 394 -48.38 17.81 -16.83
CA GLY A 394 -47.26 16.88 -16.70
C GLY A 394 -46.06 17.50 -15.98
N LEU A 395 -45.67 18.71 -16.40
CA LEU A 395 -44.54 19.41 -15.80
C LEU A 395 -44.78 19.75 -14.33
N SER A 396 -45.98 20.21 -13.97
CA SER A 396 -46.28 20.55 -12.57
C SER A 396 -46.28 19.33 -11.65
N ASP A 397 -46.71 18.16 -12.13
CA ASP A 397 -46.60 16.90 -11.40
C ASP A 397 -45.14 16.50 -11.15
N ILE A 398 -44.28 16.60 -12.19
CA ILE A 398 -42.83 16.36 -12.06
C ILE A 398 -42.19 17.31 -11.07
N VAL A 399 -42.37 18.61 -11.27
CA VAL A 399 -41.71 19.64 -10.45
C VAL A 399 -42.17 19.56 -8.99
N THR A 400 -43.45 19.27 -8.73
CA THR A 400 -43.95 19.03 -7.36
C THR A 400 -43.21 17.85 -6.71
N ALA A 401 -42.95 16.78 -7.46
CA ALA A 401 -42.20 15.63 -6.98
C ALA A 401 -40.74 15.98 -6.68
N LEU A 402 -40.06 16.73 -7.55
CA LEU A 402 -38.68 17.20 -7.35
C LEU A 402 -38.55 18.12 -6.12
N GLU A 403 -39.50 19.04 -5.94
CA GLU A 403 -39.59 19.91 -4.75
C GLU A 403 -39.79 19.10 -3.47
N SER A 404 -40.51 17.98 -3.53
CA SER A 404 -40.72 17.09 -2.38
C SER A 404 -39.55 16.15 -2.09
N ASN A 405 -38.65 15.91 -3.06
CA ASN A 405 -37.58 14.93 -2.93
C ASN A 405 -36.40 15.52 -2.12
N PRO A 406 -35.97 14.88 -1.00
CA PRO A 406 -34.87 15.39 -0.18
C PRO A 406 -33.48 15.19 -0.80
N TYR A 407 -33.34 14.36 -1.83
CA TYR A 407 -32.06 14.09 -2.49
C TYR A 407 -31.83 14.96 -3.73
N VAL A 408 -32.88 15.62 -4.24
CA VAL A 408 -32.76 16.59 -5.33
C VAL A 408 -32.44 17.95 -4.74
N GLU A 409 -31.26 18.47 -5.02
CA GLU A 409 -30.85 19.81 -4.59
C GLU A 409 -31.27 20.88 -5.60
N ARG A 410 -31.02 20.67 -6.89
CA ARG A 410 -31.34 21.65 -7.92
C ARG A 410 -31.90 21.00 -9.19
N TYR A 411 -32.74 21.73 -9.91
CA TYR A 411 -33.23 21.34 -11.23
C TYR A 411 -33.36 22.56 -12.16
N ALA A 412 -33.10 22.40 -13.45
CA ALA A 412 -33.18 23.47 -14.44
C ALA A 412 -33.93 23.03 -15.70
N ILE A 413 -34.92 23.83 -16.09
CA ILE A 413 -35.77 23.56 -17.24
C ILE A 413 -34.99 23.77 -18.55
N TYR A 414 -35.02 22.76 -19.43
CA TYR A 414 -34.56 22.93 -20.81
C TYR A 414 -35.71 23.42 -21.68
N ASN A 415 -35.62 24.68 -22.11
CA ASN A 415 -36.72 25.39 -22.75
C ASN A 415 -36.88 25.02 -24.24
N TRP A 416 -35.79 24.82 -24.99
CA TRP A 416 -35.77 24.68 -26.46
C TRP A 416 -36.14 23.29 -26.98
N VAL A 417 -37.36 22.83 -26.69
CA VAL A 417 -37.86 21.52 -27.14
C VAL A 417 -38.83 21.68 -28.32
N GLU A 418 -40.04 22.17 -28.05
CA GLU A 418 -41.07 22.56 -29.02
C GLU A 418 -41.93 23.65 -28.34
N ASP A 419 -42.54 24.57 -29.09
CA ASP A 419 -43.31 25.68 -28.49
C ASP A 419 -44.38 25.18 -27.51
N CYS A 420 -45.04 24.05 -27.79
CA CYS A 420 -46.00 23.42 -26.89
C CYS A 420 -45.42 22.95 -25.53
N ARG A 421 -44.10 22.78 -25.41
CA ARG A 421 -43.37 22.40 -24.20
C ARG A 421 -42.60 23.55 -23.54
N MET A 422 -42.35 24.63 -24.28
CA MET A 422 -41.66 25.81 -23.76
C MET A 422 -42.39 26.41 -22.56
N LEU A 423 -41.62 26.93 -21.61
CA LEU A 423 -42.15 27.75 -20.52
C LEU A 423 -42.07 29.23 -20.89
N TYR A 424 -41.03 29.59 -21.65
CA TYR A 424 -40.79 30.94 -22.14
C TYR A 424 -40.66 30.90 -23.67
N LEU A 425 -41.53 31.61 -24.38
CA LEU A 425 -41.49 31.70 -25.84
C LEU A 425 -40.44 32.72 -26.26
N ASP A 426 -39.27 32.22 -26.67
CA ASP A 426 -38.15 33.04 -27.13
C ASP A 426 -38.19 33.32 -28.64
N SER A 427 -39.33 33.83 -29.09
CA SER A 427 -39.59 34.07 -30.52
C SER A 427 -39.39 35.55 -30.86
N ASP A 428 -38.45 35.82 -31.78
CA ASP A 428 -38.22 37.16 -32.35
C ASP A 428 -39.41 37.69 -33.16
N THR A 429 -40.41 36.84 -33.45
CA THR A 429 -41.65 37.26 -34.12
C THR A 429 -42.72 37.76 -33.14
N LEU A 430 -42.51 37.57 -31.84
CA LEU A 430 -43.36 38.18 -30.81
C LEU A 430 -42.96 39.64 -30.61
N GLY A 431 -43.97 40.52 -30.53
CA GLY A 431 -43.74 41.93 -30.23
C GLY A 431 -43.06 42.13 -28.86
N PRO A 432 -42.45 43.30 -28.62
CA PRO A 432 -41.70 43.57 -27.38
C PRO A 432 -42.56 43.46 -26.11
N ASP A 433 -43.86 43.71 -26.21
CA ASP A 433 -44.82 43.65 -25.09
C ASP A 433 -45.60 42.33 -25.02
N ALA A 434 -45.25 41.33 -25.83
CA ALA A 434 -45.94 40.05 -25.82
C ALA A 434 -45.68 39.30 -24.52
N ASP A 435 -46.73 38.69 -23.96
CA ASP A 435 -46.57 37.76 -22.85
C ASP A 435 -45.85 36.50 -23.35
N ARG A 436 -44.59 36.37 -22.95
CA ARG A 436 -43.73 35.26 -23.36
C ARG A 436 -43.91 34.03 -22.48
N LEU A 437 -44.63 34.11 -21.35
CA LEU A 437 -44.84 32.95 -20.49
C LEU A 437 -46.03 32.11 -20.97
N THR A 438 -45.78 30.83 -21.25
CA THR A 438 -46.85 29.86 -21.50
C THR A 438 -47.63 29.57 -20.21
N PRO A 439 -48.81 28.92 -20.25
CA PRO A 439 -49.53 28.53 -19.03
C PRO A 439 -48.69 27.72 -18.03
N ALA A 440 -47.76 26.90 -18.52
CA ALA A 440 -46.79 26.18 -17.69
C ALA A 440 -45.72 27.14 -17.13
N GLY A 441 -45.22 28.07 -17.94
CA GLY A 441 -44.27 29.10 -17.52
C GLY A 441 -44.79 30.01 -16.42
N LYS A 442 -46.05 30.44 -16.50
CA LYS A 442 -46.72 31.23 -15.43
C LYS A 442 -46.84 30.46 -14.13
N TRP A 443 -47.25 29.20 -14.21
CA TRP A 443 -47.31 28.34 -13.04
C TRP A 443 -45.91 28.13 -12.42
N TYR A 444 -44.90 27.92 -13.27
CA TYR A 444 -43.52 27.73 -12.84
C TYR A 444 -42.92 28.99 -12.22
N SER A 445 -43.25 30.19 -12.73
CA SER A 445 -42.79 31.45 -12.18
C SER A 445 -43.38 31.75 -10.79
N GLU A 446 -44.66 31.42 -10.59
CA GLU A 446 -45.38 31.53 -9.31
C GLU A 446 -44.95 30.49 -8.27
N LEU A 447 -44.33 29.38 -8.70
CA LEU A 447 -43.84 28.34 -7.79
C LEU A 447 -42.70 28.88 -6.91
N ARG A 448 -42.94 28.95 -5.60
CA ARG A 448 -41.90 29.19 -4.58
C ARG A 448 -41.13 27.89 -4.34
N SER A 449 -39.89 27.86 -4.84
CA SER A 449 -39.01 26.71 -4.69
C SER A 449 -38.54 26.53 -3.25
N LYS A 450 -38.22 25.31 -2.82
CA LYS A 450 -37.52 25.09 -1.54
C LYS A 450 -36.05 25.47 -1.67
N ILE A 451 -35.39 25.69 -0.53
CA ILE A 451 -33.94 25.85 -0.47
C ILE A 451 -33.27 24.57 -1.03
N ALA A 452 -32.27 24.75 -1.88
CA ALA A 452 -31.55 23.68 -2.56
C ALA A 452 -30.75 22.82 -1.60
N TYR A 453 -29.92 23.45 -0.77
CA TYR A 453 -29.10 22.77 0.21
C TYR A 453 -29.87 22.60 1.52
N ASN A 454 -30.13 21.34 1.88
CA ASN A 454 -30.96 20.97 3.03
C ASN A 454 -30.14 20.53 4.25
N GLY A 455 -28.85 20.88 4.31
CA GLY A 455 -27.97 20.62 5.45
C GLY A 455 -27.29 19.24 5.44
N GLY A 456 -26.54 18.95 6.50
CA GLY A 456 -25.55 17.87 6.57
C GLY A 456 -24.25 18.32 5.92
N GLY A 457 -23.13 18.34 6.65
CA GLY A 457 -21.87 19.04 6.31
C GLY A 457 -21.13 18.65 5.02
N GLY A 458 -21.80 18.76 3.88
CA GLY A 458 -21.35 18.35 2.56
C GLY A 458 -21.32 16.84 2.34
N TYR A 459 -21.07 16.44 1.09
CA TYR A 459 -20.55 15.10 0.83
C TYR A 459 -19.16 15.01 1.47
N ILE A 460 -18.91 13.96 2.25
CA ILE A 460 -17.59 13.68 2.82
C ILE A 460 -16.89 12.71 1.87
N PRO A 461 -15.81 13.12 1.19
CA PRO A 461 -15.10 12.23 0.30
C PRO A 461 -14.53 11.06 1.07
N LYS A 462 -14.67 9.86 0.49
CA LYS A 462 -14.02 8.65 1.00
C LYS A 462 -12.61 8.59 0.44
N TRP A 463 -11.66 8.23 1.29
CA TRP A 463 -10.29 7.97 0.88
C TRP A 463 -9.96 6.49 1.00
N ASN A 464 -9.48 5.91 -0.08
CA ASN A 464 -8.94 4.56 -0.14
C ASN A 464 -7.40 4.65 -0.11
N HIS A 465 -6.81 4.45 1.06
CA HIS A 465 -5.37 4.32 1.22
C HIS A 465 -4.84 3.09 0.45
N ARG A 466 -3.66 3.22 -0.14
CA ARG A 466 -3.05 2.20 -1.00
C ARG A 466 -1.79 1.64 -0.35
N LYS A 467 -1.52 0.36 -0.59
CA LYS A 467 -0.25 -0.25 -0.19
C LYS A 467 0.89 0.27 -1.07
N PRO A 468 2.14 0.27 -0.57
CA PRO A 468 3.30 0.56 -1.41
C PRO A 468 3.43 -0.48 -2.53
N GLU A 469 3.74 -0.02 -3.73
CA GLU A 469 3.84 -0.81 -4.96
C GLU A 469 5.21 -0.66 -5.60
N SER A 470 5.54 -1.55 -6.54
CA SER A 470 6.80 -1.52 -7.29
C SER A 470 8.03 -1.42 -6.39
N PHE A 471 8.02 -2.13 -5.26
CA PHE A 471 9.16 -2.14 -4.36
C PHE A 471 10.31 -2.92 -5.01
N GLU A 472 11.46 -2.29 -5.11
CA GLU A 472 12.71 -2.86 -5.59
C GLU A 472 13.81 -2.71 -4.54
N ALA A 473 14.63 -3.76 -4.42
CA ALA A 473 15.83 -3.78 -3.61
C ALA A 473 16.99 -4.26 -4.49
N VAL A 474 17.99 -3.41 -4.70
CA VAL A 474 19.11 -3.66 -5.62
C VAL A 474 20.39 -3.77 -4.81
N TYR A 475 21.03 -4.94 -4.86
CA TYR A 475 22.29 -5.20 -4.19
C TYR A 475 23.48 -4.76 -5.06
N SER A 476 24.38 -3.93 -4.52
CA SER A 476 25.70 -3.63 -5.05
C SER A 476 26.75 -4.48 -4.33
N PRO A 477 27.30 -5.54 -4.96
CA PRO A 477 28.31 -6.40 -4.33
C PRO A 477 29.64 -5.70 -4.05
N ASP A 478 29.99 -4.68 -4.83
CA ASP A 478 31.27 -3.98 -4.64
C ASP A 478 31.22 -2.97 -3.48
N ASP A 479 30.03 -2.42 -3.20
CA ASP A 479 29.82 -1.48 -2.10
C ASP A 479 29.24 -2.14 -0.83
N ASN A 480 28.87 -3.42 -0.90
CA ASN A 480 28.16 -4.15 0.16
C ASN A 480 26.88 -3.45 0.64
N LYS A 481 26.12 -2.88 -0.31
CA LYS A 481 24.96 -2.03 -0.03
C LYS A 481 23.74 -2.44 -0.82
N VAL A 482 22.57 -2.30 -0.21
CA VAL A 482 21.27 -2.50 -0.87
C VAL A 482 20.55 -1.17 -0.98
N SER A 483 20.27 -0.72 -2.20
CA SER A 483 19.47 0.48 -2.46
C SER A 483 18.00 0.13 -2.67
N PHE A 484 17.11 1.05 -2.30
CA PHE A 484 15.67 0.83 -2.31
C PHE A 484 14.92 1.84 -3.16
N SER A 485 13.90 1.39 -3.89
CA SER A 485 12.91 2.25 -4.52
C SER A 485 11.50 1.66 -4.43
N TRP A 486 10.48 2.52 -4.34
CA TRP A 486 9.07 2.11 -4.38
C TRP A 486 8.16 3.27 -4.75
N ILE A 487 6.90 2.95 -5.05
CA ILE A 487 5.85 3.93 -5.34
C ILE A 487 4.84 3.95 -4.18
N CYS A 488 4.61 5.13 -3.60
CA CYS A 488 3.49 5.40 -2.71
C CYS A 488 2.39 6.12 -3.50
N LYS A 489 1.37 5.37 -3.93
CA LYS A 489 0.12 5.97 -4.41
C LYS A 489 -0.63 6.57 -3.23
N ASN A 490 -1.15 7.77 -3.40
CA ASN A 490 -1.80 8.56 -2.35
C ASN A 490 -0.84 8.83 -1.18
N GLY A 491 0.41 9.15 -1.51
CA GLY A 491 1.49 9.34 -0.54
C GLY A 491 1.19 10.43 0.48
N GLU A 492 0.38 11.43 0.15
CA GLU A 492 -0.08 12.48 1.07
C GLU A 492 -0.83 11.94 2.32
N GLN A 493 -1.23 10.66 2.31
CA GLN A 493 -1.85 9.99 3.46
C GLN A 493 -0.96 8.90 4.08
N THR A 494 0.32 8.83 3.70
CA THR A 494 1.33 7.97 4.33
C THR A 494 2.24 8.83 5.19
N ASP A 495 2.17 8.69 6.51
CA ASP A 495 2.97 9.49 7.46
C ASP A 495 4.45 9.08 7.44
N SER A 496 4.70 7.77 7.37
CA SER A 496 6.06 7.24 7.24
C SER A 496 6.11 5.86 6.57
N SER A 497 7.27 5.54 6.00
CA SER A 497 7.58 4.22 5.43
C SER A 497 8.80 3.65 6.12
N TRP A 498 8.70 2.41 6.60
CA TRP A 498 9.85 1.64 7.08
C TRP A 498 10.30 0.68 6.00
N ILE A 499 11.60 0.61 5.79
CA ILE A 499 12.20 -0.56 5.13
C ILE A 499 12.49 -1.58 6.21
N GLU A 500 11.95 -2.77 6.05
CA GLU A 500 12.16 -3.89 6.94
C GLU A 500 12.95 -4.99 6.25
N ARG A 501 13.87 -5.60 7.00
CA ARG A 501 14.75 -6.69 6.56
C ARG A 501 14.53 -7.93 7.42
N LYS A 502 14.59 -9.10 6.79
CA LYS A 502 14.62 -10.40 7.47
C LYS A 502 15.69 -11.30 6.84
N THR A 503 16.52 -11.90 7.67
CA THR A 503 17.48 -12.95 7.29
C THR A 503 16.98 -14.33 7.74
N ASP A 504 17.65 -15.40 7.31
CA ASP A 504 17.32 -16.77 7.72
C ASP A 504 17.46 -16.99 9.25
N ASN A 505 18.28 -16.19 9.92
CA ASN A 505 18.50 -16.25 11.37
C ASN A 505 17.50 -15.42 12.18
N ASP A 506 16.68 -14.60 11.52
CA ASP A 506 15.73 -13.73 12.18
C ASP A 506 14.37 -14.41 12.38
N SER A 507 13.82 -14.32 13.58
CA SER A 507 12.44 -14.76 13.84
C SER A 507 11.41 -13.85 13.14
N ASP A 508 11.69 -12.56 13.04
CA ASP A 508 10.80 -11.55 12.45
C ASP A 508 11.58 -10.43 11.72
N PHE A 509 10.87 -9.66 10.91
CA PHE A 509 11.38 -8.49 10.20
C PHE A 509 11.85 -7.40 11.16
N LYS A 510 13.02 -6.82 10.87
CA LYS A 510 13.64 -5.72 11.61
C LYS A 510 13.67 -4.46 10.76
N LYS A 511 13.42 -3.30 11.35
CA LYS A 511 13.54 -2.00 10.68
C LYS A 511 15.02 -1.70 10.36
N VAL A 512 15.31 -1.36 9.11
CA VAL A 512 16.66 -0.95 8.66
C VAL A 512 16.71 0.49 8.17
N ALA A 513 15.60 1.03 7.66
CA ALA A 513 15.50 2.44 7.29
C ALA A 513 14.11 3.01 7.59
N CYS A 514 14.02 4.33 7.67
CA CYS A 514 12.80 5.09 7.88
C CYS A 514 12.77 6.29 6.94
N VAL A 515 11.67 6.48 6.23
CA VAL A 515 11.37 7.71 5.49
C VAL A 515 10.15 8.35 6.14
N VAL A 516 10.32 9.56 6.66
CA VAL A 516 9.19 10.40 7.06
C VAL A 516 8.68 11.10 5.81
N ASN A 517 7.38 11.13 5.64
CA ASN A 517 6.79 11.75 4.47
C ASN A 517 6.47 13.22 4.74
N THR A 518 7.03 14.09 3.93
CA THR A 518 6.77 15.54 3.95
C THR A 518 6.34 16.07 2.57
N ASP A 519 6.19 15.20 1.59
CA ASP A 519 5.98 15.60 0.19
C ASP A 519 4.49 15.54 -0.19
N GLU A 520 4.02 16.58 -0.87
CA GLU A 520 2.70 16.61 -1.49
C GLU A 520 2.67 15.76 -2.77
N GLY A 521 1.60 14.99 -3.01
CA GLY A 521 1.35 14.39 -4.32
C GLY A 521 0.75 12.98 -4.34
N ARG A 522 -0.03 12.69 -5.39
CA ARG A 522 -0.83 11.47 -5.57
C ARG A 522 -0.04 10.19 -5.86
N SER A 523 1.19 10.31 -6.34
CA SER A 523 2.07 9.17 -6.59
C SER A 523 3.49 9.63 -6.48
N ILE A 524 4.17 9.18 -5.42
CA ILE A 524 5.50 9.67 -5.10
C ILE A 524 6.47 8.49 -5.23
N GLU A 525 7.48 8.66 -6.09
CA GLU A 525 8.62 7.76 -6.15
C GLU A 525 9.49 8.00 -4.92
N ARG A 526 9.85 6.91 -4.25
CA ARG A 526 10.61 6.95 -3.00
C ARG A 526 11.92 6.21 -3.14
N SER A 527 12.89 6.70 -2.39
CA SER A 527 14.15 6.02 -2.10
C SER A 527 14.62 6.41 -0.70
N CYS A 528 15.56 5.66 -0.15
CA CYS A 528 16.16 5.98 1.15
C CYS A 528 17.62 5.55 1.19
N GLU A 529 18.28 5.81 2.32
CA GLU A 529 19.64 5.35 2.55
C GLU A 529 19.76 3.84 2.32
N SER A 530 20.87 3.45 1.70
CA SER A 530 21.17 2.05 1.46
C SER A 530 21.40 1.30 2.76
N ASP A 531 20.94 0.07 2.83
CA ASP A 531 21.27 -0.83 3.93
C ASP A 531 22.69 -1.39 3.73
N ASP A 532 23.55 -1.21 4.74
CA ASP A 532 24.87 -1.83 4.79
C ASP A 532 24.69 -3.28 5.20
N VAL A 533 25.09 -4.18 4.31
CA VAL A 533 24.93 -5.61 4.48
C VAL A 533 26.28 -6.30 4.61
N SER A 534 27.35 -5.59 4.99
CA SER A 534 28.75 -6.09 5.11
C SER A 534 28.97 -7.24 6.09
N ASP A 535 27.99 -7.52 6.97
CA ASP A 535 28.00 -8.63 7.93
C ASP A 535 27.08 -9.80 7.57
N LEU A 536 26.26 -9.68 6.51
CA LEU A 536 25.26 -10.68 6.13
C LEU A 536 25.74 -11.69 5.07
N SER A 537 25.17 -12.90 5.10
CA SER A 537 25.31 -13.91 4.05
C SER A 537 24.01 -14.71 3.94
N GLY A 538 23.73 -15.29 2.78
CA GLY A 538 22.51 -16.05 2.52
C GLY A 538 21.41 -15.22 1.87
N ILE A 539 20.15 -15.58 2.18
CA ILE A 539 18.98 -14.90 1.62
C ILE A 539 18.56 -13.77 2.56
N VAL A 540 18.43 -12.59 1.99
CA VAL A 540 17.90 -11.43 2.69
C VAL A 540 16.60 -11.01 2.04
N VAL A 541 15.55 -10.87 2.85
CA VAL A 541 14.21 -10.49 2.42
C VAL A 541 13.93 -9.07 2.89
N TYR A 542 13.51 -8.20 1.96
CA TYR A 542 13.09 -6.85 2.26
C TYR A 542 11.60 -6.64 1.97
N ARG A 543 11.00 -5.70 2.69
CA ARG A 543 9.67 -5.15 2.37
C ARG A 543 9.54 -3.72 2.88
N VAL A 544 8.58 -2.99 2.35
CA VAL A 544 8.13 -1.69 2.85
C VAL A 544 6.93 -1.89 3.77
N ARG A 545 6.93 -1.20 4.92
CA ARG A 545 5.76 -1.00 5.78
C ARG A 545 5.43 0.48 5.82
N ASN A 546 4.30 0.85 5.23
CA ASN A 546 3.71 2.18 5.39
C ASN A 546 2.94 2.26 6.70
N PHE A 547 3.00 3.42 7.34
CA PHE A 547 2.16 3.87 8.43
C PHE A 547 1.35 5.02 7.88
N ASP A 548 0.04 4.82 7.81
CA ASP A 548 -0.85 5.73 7.10
C ASP A 548 -1.72 6.52 8.10
N SER A 549 -2.26 7.65 7.63
CA SER A 549 -3.01 8.60 8.44
C SER A 549 -4.28 8.04 9.09
N ASP A 550 -4.77 6.88 8.60
CA ASP A 550 -5.88 6.15 9.21
C ASP A 550 -5.47 5.28 10.41
N GLY A 551 -4.20 5.34 10.82
CA GLY A 551 -3.62 4.55 11.91
C GLY A 551 -3.33 3.09 11.54
N ASN A 552 -3.57 2.68 10.29
CA ASN A 552 -3.26 1.33 9.81
C ASN A 552 -1.88 1.25 9.19
N THR A 553 -1.37 0.02 9.07
CA THR A 553 -0.14 -0.26 8.34
C THR A 553 -0.38 -1.07 7.08
N ARG A 554 0.34 -0.77 6.00
CA ARG A 554 0.22 -1.46 4.70
C ARG A 554 1.59 -1.93 4.22
N LEU A 555 1.66 -3.16 3.73
CA LEU A 555 2.90 -3.82 3.32
C LEU A 555 3.04 -3.90 1.80
N SER A 556 4.26 -3.74 1.29
CA SER A 556 4.61 -4.07 -0.09
C SER A 556 4.67 -5.59 -0.29
N ASN A 557 4.90 -6.02 -1.53
CA ASN A 557 5.47 -7.35 -1.77
C ASN A 557 6.87 -7.46 -1.14
N GLU A 558 7.28 -8.69 -0.87
CA GLU A 558 8.64 -8.99 -0.43
C GLU A 558 9.58 -9.10 -1.64
N VAL A 559 10.81 -8.61 -1.47
CA VAL A 559 11.90 -8.76 -2.44
C VAL A 559 13.02 -9.54 -1.77
N LYS A 560 13.48 -10.62 -2.41
CA LYS A 560 14.56 -11.46 -1.91
C LYS A 560 15.84 -11.17 -2.69
N ILE A 561 16.96 -11.09 -1.99
CA ILE A 561 18.29 -10.98 -2.59
C ILE A 561 19.21 -12.10 -2.06
N SER A 562 20.13 -12.56 -2.90
CA SER A 562 21.18 -13.50 -2.54
C SER A 562 22.49 -12.76 -2.28
N ILE A 563 23.02 -12.87 -1.07
CA ILE A 563 24.33 -12.32 -0.69
C ILE A 563 25.26 -13.49 -0.39
N GLY A 564 26.42 -13.52 -1.05
CA GLY A 564 27.43 -14.55 -0.83
C GLY A 564 28.61 -14.00 -0.05
N ARG A 565 28.89 -14.57 1.12
CA ARG A 565 30.16 -14.38 1.83
C ARG A 565 30.69 -15.67 2.42
N ALA A 566 32.01 -15.79 2.43
CA ALA A 566 32.71 -16.84 3.12
C ALA A 566 33.10 -16.42 4.55
N GLU A 567 33.30 -17.42 5.39
CA GLU A 567 33.86 -17.32 6.74
C GLU A 567 35.07 -18.23 6.84
N GLY A 568 36.06 -17.84 7.65
CA GLY A 568 37.29 -18.60 7.87
C GLY A 568 38.54 -17.73 7.85
N VAL A 569 39.68 -18.34 7.57
CA VAL A 569 41.01 -17.69 7.57
C VAL A 569 41.73 -17.89 6.23
N ALA A 570 42.77 -17.08 5.96
CA ALA A 570 43.64 -17.23 4.80
C ALA A 570 44.21 -18.66 4.71
N GLY A 571 43.64 -19.49 3.83
CA GLY A 571 44.02 -20.89 3.62
C GLY A 571 42.83 -21.87 3.58
N LEU A 572 41.78 -21.60 4.36
CA LEU A 572 40.55 -22.39 4.37
C LEU A 572 39.36 -21.53 4.80
N GLN A 573 38.39 -21.40 3.90
CA GLN A 573 37.16 -20.65 4.13
C GLN A 573 35.97 -21.43 3.59
N SER A 574 34.79 -21.16 4.14
CA SER A 574 33.58 -21.89 3.81
C SER A 574 32.35 -21.01 3.96
N GLY A 575 31.22 -21.46 3.47
CA GLY A 575 29.97 -20.80 3.74
C GLY A 575 28.80 -21.56 3.14
N ARG A 576 27.63 -20.93 3.21
CA ARG A 576 26.40 -21.45 2.64
C ARG A 576 25.74 -20.36 1.80
N LEU A 577 25.41 -20.70 0.56
CA LEU A 577 24.75 -19.79 -0.36
C LEU A 577 23.26 -20.10 -0.43
N GLY A 578 22.45 -19.06 -0.38
CA GLY A 578 21.03 -19.11 -0.74
C GLY A 578 20.83 -18.64 -2.17
N ILE A 579 20.18 -19.46 -2.99
CA ILE A 579 20.10 -19.30 -4.45
C ILE A 579 18.65 -19.11 -4.87
N LEU A 580 18.35 -17.93 -5.38
CA LEU A 580 17.00 -17.56 -5.82
C LEU A 580 16.73 -17.96 -7.28
N ASP A 581 17.72 -17.79 -8.15
CA ASP A 581 17.62 -18.03 -9.58
C ASP A 581 19.00 -18.38 -10.19
N GLY A 582 19.09 -18.40 -11.52
CA GLY A 582 20.34 -18.65 -12.24
C GLY A 582 21.25 -17.43 -12.37
N LYS A 583 20.94 -16.28 -11.75
CA LYS A 583 21.79 -15.09 -11.86
C LYS A 583 23.09 -15.30 -11.08
N PRO A 584 24.20 -14.64 -11.50
CA PRO A 584 25.46 -14.74 -10.79
C PRO A 584 25.40 -14.10 -9.40
N VAL A 585 25.85 -14.85 -8.40
CA VAL A 585 26.09 -14.39 -7.03
C VAL A 585 27.59 -14.26 -6.84
N LYS A 586 28.07 -13.04 -6.56
CA LYS A 586 29.45 -12.81 -6.12
C LYS A 586 29.58 -13.28 -4.68
N VAL A 587 30.65 -14.01 -4.39
CA VAL A 587 30.97 -14.52 -3.07
C VAL A 587 32.34 -13.97 -2.68
N ASP A 588 32.36 -13.05 -1.73
CA ASP A 588 33.60 -12.48 -1.21
C ASP A 588 34.20 -13.39 -0.13
N PHE A 589 35.51 -13.58 -0.18
CA PHE A 589 36.26 -14.27 0.87
C PHE A 589 36.45 -13.35 2.08
N SER A 590 36.45 -13.91 3.29
CA SER A 590 36.67 -13.16 4.53
C SER A 590 38.08 -12.57 4.61
N GLU A 591 39.04 -13.28 4.03
CA GLU A 591 40.42 -12.85 3.85
C GLU A 591 40.91 -13.23 2.45
N ASP A 592 41.81 -12.44 1.86
CA ASP A 592 42.47 -12.82 0.61
C ASP A 592 43.31 -14.08 0.80
N PHE A 593 43.14 -15.07 -0.07
CA PHE A 593 44.05 -16.22 -0.15
C PHE A 593 45.43 -15.80 -0.65
N GLU A 594 46.47 -16.58 -0.33
CA GLU A 594 47.82 -16.35 -0.86
C GLU A 594 47.85 -16.69 -2.36
N HIS A 595 47.21 -17.79 -2.73
CA HIS A 595 47.06 -18.27 -4.10
C HIS A 595 45.59 -18.37 -4.51
N VAL A 596 45.28 -18.47 -5.80
CA VAL A 596 43.90 -18.69 -6.25
C VAL A 596 43.40 -20.03 -5.69
N PRO A 597 42.36 -20.07 -4.83
CA PRO A 597 41.96 -21.28 -4.14
C PRO A 597 41.21 -22.25 -5.06
N ALA A 598 41.08 -23.49 -4.62
CA ALA A 598 40.10 -24.44 -5.14
C ALA A 598 38.78 -24.23 -4.39
N VAL A 599 37.68 -24.01 -5.12
CA VAL A 599 36.34 -23.84 -4.56
C VAL A 599 35.52 -25.08 -4.91
N PHE A 600 34.97 -25.71 -3.90
CA PHE A 600 34.13 -26.90 -4.00
C PHE A 600 32.73 -26.57 -3.53
N MET A 601 31.73 -26.82 -4.37
CA MET A 601 30.34 -26.71 -3.96
C MET A 601 29.88 -28.03 -3.34
N GLY A 602 29.03 -27.92 -2.32
CA GLY A 602 28.37 -29.04 -1.67
C GLY A 602 27.20 -29.57 -2.49
N ILE A 603 26.36 -30.35 -1.82
CA ILE A 603 25.11 -30.84 -2.41
C ILE A 603 23.98 -29.87 -2.13
N TYR A 604 23.16 -29.59 -3.14
CA TYR A 604 22.02 -28.70 -2.96
C TYR A 604 20.96 -29.28 -2.02
N SER A 605 20.21 -28.40 -1.35
CA SER A 605 18.90 -28.75 -0.78
C SER A 605 17.96 -29.37 -1.83
N ASN A 606 16.80 -29.88 -1.43
CA ASN A 606 15.83 -30.47 -2.36
C ASN A 606 14.51 -29.70 -2.37
N ASN A 607 14.58 -28.38 -2.26
CA ASN A 607 13.41 -27.52 -2.24
C ASN A 607 12.65 -27.59 -3.58
N ASN A 608 13.38 -27.76 -4.69
CA ASN A 608 12.82 -27.97 -6.02
C ASN A 608 13.14 -29.39 -6.52
N SER A 609 12.34 -30.36 -6.09
CA SER A 609 12.65 -31.79 -6.27
C SER A 609 12.68 -32.33 -7.71
N GLN A 610 12.16 -31.56 -8.67
CA GLN A 610 12.15 -31.90 -10.10
C GLN A 610 13.22 -31.15 -10.89
N MET A 611 13.81 -30.09 -10.32
CA MET A 611 14.90 -29.35 -10.95
C MET A 611 16.19 -30.15 -10.79
N GLY A 612 16.97 -30.29 -11.86
CA GLY A 612 18.33 -30.82 -11.80
C GLY A 612 19.33 -29.67 -11.75
N PRO A 613 19.82 -29.23 -10.58
CA PRO A 613 20.80 -28.16 -10.53
C PRO A 613 22.21 -28.62 -10.93
N GLY A 614 22.97 -27.73 -11.55
CA GLY A 614 24.40 -27.86 -11.79
C GLY A 614 25.15 -26.60 -11.35
N ASN A 615 26.39 -26.79 -10.92
CA ASN A 615 27.24 -25.70 -10.44
C ASN A 615 27.92 -24.98 -11.61
N LEU A 616 27.98 -23.65 -11.55
CA LEU A 616 28.90 -22.84 -12.33
C LEU A 616 29.74 -21.98 -11.38
N VAL A 617 30.95 -22.45 -11.09
CA VAL A 617 31.96 -21.70 -10.34
C VAL A 617 32.88 -20.99 -11.32
N ALA A 618 32.80 -19.65 -11.35
CA ALA A 618 33.50 -18.80 -12.30
C ALA A 618 34.20 -17.64 -11.60
N SER A 619 35.05 -16.94 -12.34
CA SER A 619 35.81 -15.77 -11.88
C SER A 619 36.54 -15.99 -10.55
N VAL A 620 37.04 -17.20 -10.30
CA VAL A 620 37.76 -17.52 -9.05
C VAL A 620 39.05 -16.72 -8.99
N LYS A 621 39.16 -15.85 -7.98
CA LYS A 621 40.32 -15.01 -7.64
C LYS A 621 40.75 -15.30 -6.21
N ARG A 622 41.75 -14.57 -5.73
CA ARG A 622 42.22 -14.61 -4.34
C ARG A 622 41.22 -13.99 -3.35
N SER A 623 40.43 -13.02 -3.81
CA SER A 623 39.49 -12.21 -3.02
C SER A 623 38.03 -12.65 -3.12
N ASP A 624 37.64 -13.26 -4.24
CA ASP A 624 36.26 -13.58 -4.54
C ASP A 624 36.12 -14.72 -5.55
N PHE A 625 34.91 -15.26 -5.65
CA PHE A 625 34.45 -16.02 -6.80
C PHE A 625 33.02 -15.65 -7.17
N THR A 626 32.55 -16.11 -8.32
CA THR A 626 31.17 -15.97 -8.75
C THR A 626 30.55 -17.34 -8.91
N TYR A 627 29.34 -17.50 -8.40
CA TYR A 627 28.56 -18.72 -8.50
C TYR A 627 27.26 -18.47 -9.26
N SER A 628 26.89 -19.41 -10.14
CA SER A 628 25.55 -19.44 -10.75
C SER A 628 24.98 -20.85 -10.71
N LEU A 629 23.68 -20.94 -10.49
CA LEU A 629 22.93 -22.17 -10.69
C LEU A 629 22.64 -22.36 -12.18
N LEU A 630 23.07 -23.50 -12.73
CA LEU A 630 22.72 -23.94 -14.07
C LEU A 630 21.71 -25.09 -13.97
N PRO A 631 20.41 -24.87 -14.23
CA PRO A 631 19.44 -25.95 -14.26
C PRO A 631 19.65 -26.84 -15.48
N TRP A 632 19.31 -28.12 -15.33
CA TRP A 632 19.11 -29.09 -16.41
C TRP A 632 18.00 -28.61 -17.33
N GLU A 633 18.29 -28.48 -18.63
CA GLU A 633 17.41 -27.90 -19.64
C GLU A 633 16.20 -28.81 -19.91
N LEU A 634 16.38 -30.14 -19.86
CA LEU A 634 15.34 -31.12 -20.21
C LEU A 634 14.53 -31.58 -18.99
N ALA A 635 14.89 -31.13 -17.79
CA ALA A 635 14.12 -31.37 -16.56
C ALA A 635 12.81 -30.54 -16.50
N GLY A 636 12.63 -29.55 -17.39
CA GLY A 636 11.39 -28.77 -17.54
C GLY A 636 11.19 -27.65 -16.51
N ILE A 637 11.97 -27.63 -15.43
CA ILE A 637 12.01 -26.53 -14.45
C ILE A 637 13.39 -25.88 -14.49
N THR A 638 13.45 -24.65 -14.97
CA THR A 638 14.69 -23.86 -15.11
C THR A 638 14.78 -22.67 -14.15
N THR A 639 13.72 -22.36 -13.42
CA THR A 639 13.72 -21.34 -12.37
C THR A 639 13.23 -21.98 -11.06
N PRO A 640 13.98 -21.87 -9.95
CA PRO A 640 13.53 -22.33 -8.64
C PRO A 640 12.22 -21.63 -8.25
N ALA A 641 11.24 -22.39 -7.74
CA ALA A 641 10.02 -21.83 -7.14
C ALA A 641 10.27 -21.41 -5.68
N GLU A 642 11.10 -22.17 -4.98
CA GLU A 642 11.62 -21.84 -3.65
C GLU A 642 13.14 -21.74 -3.72
N PRO A 643 13.78 -20.94 -2.84
CA PRO A 643 15.22 -20.82 -2.87
C PRO A 643 15.92 -22.17 -2.60
N GLU A 644 17.05 -22.40 -3.26
CA GLU A 644 17.93 -23.54 -2.98
C GLU A 644 19.09 -23.11 -2.09
N TYR A 645 19.63 -24.04 -1.30
CA TYR A 645 20.83 -23.82 -0.51
C TYR A 645 21.94 -24.77 -0.93
N VAL A 646 23.16 -24.26 -0.98
CA VAL A 646 24.35 -25.05 -1.28
C VAL A 646 25.51 -24.56 -0.43
N ASP A 647 26.19 -25.49 0.22
CA ASP A 647 27.40 -25.22 0.98
C ASP A 647 28.60 -25.05 0.05
N PHE A 648 29.67 -24.40 0.49
CA PHE A 648 30.92 -24.38 -0.25
C PHE A 648 32.14 -24.39 0.67
N LEU A 649 33.24 -24.89 0.15
CA LEU A 649 34.56 -24.87 0.78
C LEU A 649 35.58 -24.35 -0.23
N ALA A 650 36.32 -23.32 0.17
CA ALA A 650 37.47 -22.77 -0.53
C ALA A 650 38.75 -23.13 0.23
N VAL A 651 39.70 -23.77 -0.45
CA VAL A 651 40.94 -24.25 0.16
C VAL A 651 42.10 -24.15 -0.84
N GLU A 652 43.30 -23.87 -0.36
CA GLU A 652 44.49 -23.82 -1.22
C GLU A 652 44.87 -25.20 -1.76
N GLU A 653 45.46 -25.21 -2.98
CA GLU A 653 46.00 -26.43 -3.57
C GLU A 653 47.28 -26.87 -2.83
N GLY A 654 47.43 -28.18 -2.65
CA GLY A 654 48.59 -28.76 -1.98
C GLY A 654 48.23 -29.98 -1.13
N ASN A 655 49.25 -30.51 -0.46
CA ASN A 655 49.09 -31.60 0.50
C ASN A 655 49.14 -31.02 1.92
N SER A 656 48.12 -31.34 2.73
CA SER A 656 48.03 -30.93 4.12
C SER A 656 47.81 -32.15 5.03
N THR A 657 48.12 -32.00 6.31
CA THR A 657 47.84 -33.04 7.32
C THR A 657 47.26 -32.36 8.54
N PHE A 658 46.07 -32.83 8.96
CA PHE A 658 45.32 -32.30 10.10
C PHE A 658 45.15 -33.43 11.12
N GLY A 659 45.95 -33.40 12.18
CA GLY A 659 46.12 -34.56 13.07
C GLY A 659 46.66 -35.76 12.29
N ASN A 660 45.90 -36.87 12.25
CA ASN A 660 46.25 -38.08 11.48
C ASN A 660 45.62 -38.10 10.07
N MET A 661 44.78 -37.13 9.73
CA MET A 661 44.07 -37.10 8.47
C MET A 661 44.91 -36.42 7.38
N SER A 662 45.19 -37.13 6.29
CA SER A 662 45.87 -36.58 5.11
C SER A 662 44.86 -35.98 4.14
N LEU A 663 45.18 -34.81 3.59
CA LEU A 663 44.38 -34.10 2.59
C LEU A 663 45.26 -33.78 1.38
N GLU A 664 44.72 -34.00 0.18
CA GLU A 664 45.28 -33.47 -1.07
C GLU A 664 44.24 -32.64 -1.80
N VAL A 665 44.59 -31.41 -2.14
CA VAL A 665 43.81 -30.55 -3.03
C VAL A 665 44.64 -30.38 -4.31
N GLY A 666 44.10 -30.83 -5.44
CA GLY A 666 44.79 -30.82 -6.71
C GLY A 666 43.92 -30.39 -7.88
N SER A 667 44.52 -30.34 -9.07
CA SER A 667 43.84 -29.97 -10.30
C SER A 667 44.10 -30.95 -11.44
N ALA A 668 43.14 -31.04 -12.36
CA ALA A 668 43.19 -31.92 -13.51
C ALA A 668 42.44 -31.32 -14.71
N ARG A 669 42.65 -31.90 -15.89
CA ARG A 669 41.93 -31.56 -17.12
C ARG A 669 40.99 -32.69 -17.49
N VAL A 670 39.71 -32.39 -17.66
CA VAL A 670 38.65 -33.40 -17.88
C VAL A 670 37.76 -33.03 -19.06
N LYS A 671 37.27 -34.01 -19.82
CA LYS A 671 36.35 -33.85 -20.96
C LYS A 671 35.27 -34.94 -20.94
N GLY A 672 34.60 -35.21 -22.06
CA GLY A 672 33.57 -36.25 -22.15
C GLY A 672 34.11 -37.69 -22.06
N ASP A 673 35.39 -37.91 -22.36
CA ASP A 673 36.05 -39.22 -22.24
C ASP A 673 36.62 -39.42 -20.83
N THR A 674 36.79 -40.69 -20.44
CA THR A 674 37.45 -41.07 -19.18
C THR A 674 38.87 -40.51 -19.09
N ALA A 675 39.16 -39.83 -18.00
CA ALA A 675 40.50 -39.40 -17.58
C ALA A 675 40.87 -40.08 -16.26
N GLU A 676 42.13 -40.51 -16.13
CA GLU A 676 42.70 -40.98 -14.87
C GLU A 676 43.44 -39.84 -14.19
N VAL A 677 43.09 -39.54 -12.94
CA VAL A 677 43.74 -38.54 -12.09
C VAL A 677 44.59 -39.27 -11.08
N ILE A 678 45.88 -38.95 -11.05
CA ILE A 678 46.86 -39.54 -10.12
C ILE A 678 47.12 -38.51 -9.02
N PHE A 679 47.09 -38.96 -7.77
CA PHE A 679 47.44 -38.10 -6.63
C PHE A 679 48.93 -37.78 -6.65
N ASN A 680 49.28 -36.54 -6.34
CA ASN A 680 50.66 -36.08 -6.22
C ASN A 680 51.41 -36.89 -5.17
N LYS A 681 50.73 -37.24 -4.06
CA LYS A 681 51.22 -38.16 -3.05
C LYS A 681 50.19 -39.27 -2.83
N PRO A 682 50.52 -40.55 -3.14
CA PRO A 682 49.65 -41.67 -2.82
C PRO A 682 49.30 -41.71 -1.33
N PHE A 683 48.06 -42.06 -1.02
CA PHE A 683 47.61 -42.33 0.33
C PHE A 683 48.22 -43.65 0.85
N PRO A 684 48.35 -43.83 2.18
CA PRO A 684 48.87 -45.08 2.73
C PRO A 684 48.11 -46.31 2.23
N ASP A 685 48.82 -47.44 2.10
CA ASP A 685 48.22 -48.69 1.62
C ASP A 685 46.98 -49.05 2.44
N GLY A 686 45.86 -49.29 1.74
CA GLY A 686 44.56 -49.62 2.34
C GLY A 686 43.70 -48.40 2.73
N VAL A 687 44.21 -47.17 2.59
CA VAL A 687 43.44 -45.94 2.84
C VAL A 687 42.87 -45.41 1.53
N ILE A 688 41.57 -45.67 1.30
CA ILE A 688 40.87 -45.13 0.12
C ILE A 688 40.27 -43.76 0.47
N PRO A 689 40.75 -42.66 -0.12
CA PRO A 689 40.25 -41.32 0.21
C PRO A 689 38.81 -41.11 -0.29
N VAL A 690 38.16 -40.07 0.26
CA VAL A 690 36.95 -39.46 -0.28
C VAL A 690 37.35 -38.39 -1.27
N VAL A 691 36.81 -38.44 -2.50
CA VAL A 691 37.11 -37.47 -3.56
C VAL A 691 35.88 -36.64 -3.90
N VAL A 692 35.98 -35.31 -3.78
CA VAL A 692 35.00 -34.35 -4.32
C VAL A 692 35.70 -33.51 -5.39
N ALA A 693 35.00 -33.15 -6.47
CA ALA A 693 35.58 -32.36 -7.55
C ALA A 693 34.60 -31.28 -8.03
N GLU A 694 35.15 -30.20 -8.58
CA GLU A 694 34.39 -29.06 -9.08
C GLU A 694 35.08 -28.47 -10.32
N LEU A 695 34.30 -27.87 -11.23
CA LEU A 695 34.86 -27.19 -12.40
C LEU A 695 35.32 -25.78 -12.02
N ARG A 696 36.58 -25.44 -12.31
CA ARG A 696 37.14 -24.11 -12.07
C ARG A 696 37.12 -23.29 -13.36
N ASN A 697 36.40 -22.17 -13.38
CA ASN A 697 36.36 -21.25 -14.51
C ASN A 697 36.07 -21.95 -15.86
N PRO A 698 35.00 -22.78 -15.96
CA PRO A 698 34.74 -23.54 -17.16
C PRO A 698 34.45 -22.61 -18.35
N SER A 699 34.90 -23.02 -19.54
CA SER A 699 34.58 -22.34 -20.80
C SER A 699 33.15 -22.64 -21.26
N LEU A 700 32.58 -23.75 -20.81
CA LEU A 700 31.21 -24.19 -21.08
C LEU A 700 30.30 -23.67 -19.97
N LYS A 701 29.62 -22.55 -20.21
CA LYS A 701 28.85 -21.82 -19.18
C LYS A 701 27.33 -21.90 -19.30
N ASN A 702 26.82 -22.43 -20.41
CA ASN A 702 25.39 -22.33 -20.75
C ASN A 702 24.59 -23.59 -20.43
N ASN A 703 25.26 -24.69 -20.07
CA ASN A 703 24.63 -25.98 -19.84
C ASN A 703 25.20 -26.56 -18.56
N ALA A 704 24.34 -27.09 -17.70
CA ALA A 704 24.76 -27.83 -16.52
C ALA A 704 25.63 -29.04 -16.92
N LEU A 705 26.74 -29.20 -16.21
CA LEU A 705 27.67 -30.32 -16.38
C LEU A 705 27.70 -31.14 -15.10
N SER A 706 27.64 -32.47 -15.24
CA SER A 706 27.88 -33.40 -14.13
C SER A 706 29.30 -33.94 -14.20
N ILE A 707 29.96 -34.04 -13.04
CA ILE A 707 31.26 -34.71 -12.90
C ILE A 707 31.02 -36.12 -12.38
N LYS A 708 31.42 -37.12 -13.16
CA LYS A 708 31.35 -38.53 -12.77
C LYS A 708 32.68 -38.94 -12.15
N ILE A 709 32.69 -39.47 -10.92
CA ILE A 709 33.89 -39.99 -10.23
C ILE A 709 33.69 -41.49 -9.92
N TRP A 710 34.67 -42.32 -10.27
CA TRP A 710 34.68 -43.75 -9.96
C TRP A 710 36.10 -44.32 -9.88
N ASP A 711 36.23 -45.61 -9.55
CA ASP A 711 37.52 -46.30 -9.37
C ASP A 711 38.48 -45.52 -8.45
N VAL A 712 37.98 -44.99 -7.33
CA VAL A 712 38.80 -44.30 -6.33
C VAL A 712 39.67 -45.33 -5.60
N THR A 713 40.98 -45.13 -5.67
CA THR A 713 42.04 -45.97 -5.06
C THR A 713 42.96 -45.10 -4.21
N GLU A 714 43.93 -45.69 -3.51
CA GLU A 714 44.97 -44.97 -2.77
C GLU A 714 45.92 -44.15 -3.67
N LYS A 715 45.89 -44.37 -4.99
CA LYS A 715 46.79 -43.70 -5.96
C LYS A 715 46.11 -42.66 -6.84
N GLY A 716 44.78 -42.68 -6.92
CA GLY A 716 44.03 -41.83 -7.84
C GLY A 716 42.61 -42.31 -8.09
N PHE A 717 41.95 -41.69 -9.07
CA PHE A 717 40.56 -41.98 -9.45
C PHE A 717 40.33 -41.75 -10.95
N LYS A 718 39.20 -42.25 -11.47
CA LYS A 718 38.72 -41.97 -12.82
C LYS A 718 37.63 -40.91 -12.80
N THR A 719 37.63 -40.05 -13.81
CA THR A 719 36.62 -39.00 -13.98
C THR A 719 36.25 -38.74 -15.44
N LYS A 720 35.03 -38.23 -15.67
CA LYS A 720 34.61 -37.63 -16.94
C LYS A 720 33.44 -36.66 -16.73
N LEU A 721 33.21 -35.80 -17.71
CA LEU A 721 32.08 -34.88 -17.74
C LEU A 721 30.90 -35.45 -18.53
N LEU A 722 29.70 -35.15 -18.08
CA LEU A 722 28.45 -35.58 -18.71
C LEU A 722 27.48 -34.41 -18.85
N TYR A 723 26.84 -34.31 -20.02
CA TYR A 723 25.63 -33.53 -20.23
C TYR A 723 24.39 -34.36 -19.92
N GLU A 724 23.24 -33.70 -19.82
CA GLU A 724 21.96 -34.38 -20.05
C GLU A 724 22.00 -35.10 -21.40
N TYR A 725 21.68 -36.38 -21.38
CA TYR A 725 21.78 -37.30 -22.50
C TYR A 725 20.97 -36.82 -23.70
N GLY A 726 19.75 -36.35 -23.47
CA GLY A 726 18.83 -35.89 -24.50
C GLY A 726 19.28 -34.64 -25.26
N LEU A 727 20.28 -33.90 -24.75
CA LEU A 727 20.88 -32.78 -25.48
C LEU A 727 21.74 -33.24 -26.66
N ASN A 728 22.17 -34.51 -26.68
CA ASN A 728 23.02 -35.10 -27.72
C ASN A 728 24.29 -34.27 -28.01
N LYS A 729 24.90 -33.70 -26.96
CA LYS A 729 26.11 -32.87 -27.04
C LYS A 729 27.34 -33.67 -26.62
N GLU A 730 28.47 -33.42 -27.29
CA GLU A 730 29.78 -33.96 -26.90
C GLU A 730 30.66 -32.89 -26.24
N ILE A 731 31.41 -33.29 -25.20
CA ILE A 731 32.34 -32.40 -24.50
C ILE A 731 33.73 -32.61 -25.07
N ARG A 732 34.05 -31.85 -26.13
CA ARG A 732 35.33 -31.96 -26.86
C ARG A 732 36.45 -31.12 -26.27
N VAL A 733 36.10 -30.00 -25.63
CA VAL A 733 37.06 -29.08 -25.01
C VAL A 733 37.27 -29.50 -23.57
N ALA A 734 38.51 -29.84 -23.21
CA ALA A 734 38.86 -30.12 -21.83
C ALA A 734 38.60 -28.90 -20.92
N GLN A 735 38.00 -29.14 -19.77
CA GLN A 735 37.72 -28.16 -18.73
C GLN A 735 38.75 -28.28 -17.61
N ASN A 736 38.97 -27.18 -16.88
CA ASN A 736 39.77 -27.20 -15.66
C ASN A 736 38.89 -27.73 -14.54
N MET A 737 39.36 -28.76 -13.85
CA MET A 737 38.71 -29.34 -12.69
C MET A 737 39.67 -29.27 -11.51
N VAL A 738 39.14 -28.95 -10.34
CA VAL A 738 39.83 -29.12 -9.05
C VAL A 738 39.23 -30.32 -8.34
N TYR A 739 40.03 -30.98 -7.50
CA TYR A 739 39.56 -32.06 -6.63
C TYR A 739 40.16 -31.93 -5.24
N ILE A 740 39.42 -32.41 -4.25
CA ILE A 740 39.85 -32.59 -2.87
C ILE A 740 39.73 -34.08 -2.55
N ALA A 741 40.84 -34.67 -2.11
CA ALA A 741 40.95 -36.06 -1.67
C ALA A 741 41.30 -36.08 -0.18
N ALA A 742 40.38 -36.56 0.66
CA ALA A 742 40.56 -36.62 2.11
C ALA A 742 40.59 -38.07 2.59
N ALA A 743 41.60 -38.44 3.38
CA ALA A 743 41.58 -39.71 4.09
C ALA A 743 40.36 -39.75 5.03
N PRO A 744 39.62 -40.87 5.12
CA PRO A 744 38.56 -40.99 6.12
C PRO A 744 39.12 -40.77 7.52
N GLY A 745 38.46 -39.95 8.34
CA GLY A 745 38.92 -39.61 9.68
C GLY A 745 38.35 -38.29 10.18
N VAL A 746 38.82 -37.87 11.36
CA VAL A 746 38.56 -36.55 11.95
C VAL A 746 39.90 -35.88 12.24
N GLY A 747 40.08 -34.64 11.77
CA GLY A 747 41.28 -33.85 11.99
C GLY A 747 40.94 -32.46 12.54
N GLN A 748 41.65 -32.03 13.58
CA GLN A 748 41.58 -30.66 14.07
C GLN A 748 42.34 -29.72 13.12
N LEU A 749 41.67 -28.67 12.65
CA LEU A 749 42.26 -27.65 11.78
C LEU A 749 42.95 -26.53 12.58
N GLY A 750 42.67 -26.43 13.89
CA GLY A 750 42.92 -25.23 14.68
C GLY A 750 41.77 -24.22 14.56
N ASN A 751 41.83 -23.12 15.31
CA ASN A 751 40.83 -22.03 15.28
C ASN A 751 39.38 -22.45 15.58
N GLY A 752 39.18 -23.55 16.32
CA GLY A 752 37.85 -24.03 16.70
C GLY A 752 37.07 -24.75 15.58
N LYS A 753 37.75 -25.34 14.59
CA LYS A 753 37.11 -26.13 13.51
C LYS A 753 37.66 -27.57 13.41
N LEU A 754 36.78 -28.49 13.03
CA LEU A 754 37.06 -29.89 12.71
C LEU A 754 36.82 -30.15 11.22
N LEU A 755 37.70 -30.91 10.58
CA LEU A 755 37.46 -31.50 9.27
C LEU A 755 37.26 -33.00 9.45
N SER A 756 36.13 -33.50 8.96
CA SER A 756 35.76 -34.91 9.02
C SER A 756 35.50 -35.46 7.63
N ALA A 757 35.93 -36.68 7.34
CA ALA A 757 35.65 -37.32 6.06
C ALA A 757 35.28 -38.78 6.25
N GLY A 758 34.38 -39.28 5.40
CA GLY A 758 33.98 -40.67 5.45
C GLY A 758 33.15 -41.11 4.26
N ARG A 759 32.82 -42.40 4.26
CA ARG A 759 32.10 -43.07 3.16
C ARG A 759 30.84 -43.69 3.71
N SER A 760 29.78 -43.67 2.92
CA SER A 760 28.48 -44.18 3.33
C SER A 760 28.46 -45.70 3.43
N THR A 761 27.77 -46.20 4.46
CA THR A 761 27.40 -47.62 4.60
C THR A 761 26.18 -47.94 3.74
N GLU A 762 25.17 -47.07 3.77
CA GLU A 762 24.03 -47.10 2.87
C GLU A 762 24.39 -46.57 1.48
N LYS A 763 23.85 -47.19 0.43
CA LYS A 763 24.11 -46.81 -0.97
C LYS A 763 22.84 -46.27 -1.64
N PRO A 764 22.77 -44.97 -2.00
CA PRO A 764 21.61 -44.41 -2.68
C PRO A 764 21.46 -44.84 -4.14
N TYR A 765 20.20 -44.93 -4.56
CA TYR A 765 19.69 -45.01 -5.94
C TYR A 765 18.33 -44.31 -5.98
N SER A 766 17.84 -43.87 -7.14
CA SER A 766 16.78 -42.84 -7.21
C SER A 766 15.39 -43.31 -6.79
N ALA A 767 15.19 -44.60 -6.48
CA ALA A 767 13.88 -45.10 -6.03
C ALA A 767 13.53 -44.71 -4.59
N PHE A 768 14.53 -44.43 -3.73
CA PHE A 768 14.31 -44.08 -2.33
C PHE A 768 15.32 -43.05 -1.84
N THR A 769 14.91 -42.24 -0.87
CA THR A 769 15.83 -41.43 -0.09
C THR A 769 16.59 -42.32 0.89
N LYS A 770 17.88 -42.03 1.12
CA LYS A 770 18.75 -42.80 2.01
C LYS A 770 19.31 -41.92 3.11
N SER A 771 19.38 -42.44 4.33
CA SER A 771 20.08 -41.80 5.43
C SER A 771 21.55 -42.19 5.40
N ILE A 772 22.43 -41.19 5.42
CA ILE A 772 23.87 -41.33 5.46
C ILE A 772 24.33 -40.72 6.79
N PHE A 773 24.76 -41.57 7.71
CA PHE A 773 25.28 -41.12 9.01
C PHE A 773 26.78 -40.78 8.89
N PHE A 774 27.17 -39.70 9.54
CA PHE A 774 28.57 -39.32 9.69
C PHE A 774 29.17 -40.20 10.77
N THR A 775 30.17 -41.01 10.44
CA THR A 775 30.74 -42.02 11.33
C THR A 775 32.25 -41.90 11.38
N SER A 776 32.82 -42.07 12.57
CA SER A 776 34.26 -42.15 12.76
C SER A 776 34.78 -43.48 12.22
N PRO A 777 35.78 -43.49 11.33
CA PRO A 777 36.37 -44.74 10.86
C PRO A 777 37.16 -45.49 11.94
N ASP A 778 37.61 -44.80 12.99
CA ASP A 778 38.44 -45.38 14.05
C ASP A 778 37.61 -46.10 15.13
N THR A 779 36.42 -45.58 15.46
CA THR A 779 35.56 -46.12 16.54
C THR A 779 34.24 -46.69 16.04
N SER A 780 33.85 -46.41 14.79
CA SER A 780 32.52 -46.69 14.23
C SER A 780 31.36 -45.95 14.90
N ASP A 781 31.66 -44.98 15.77
CA ASP A 781 30.64 -44.14 16.41
C ASP A 781 30.13 -43.07 15.43
N THR A 782 28.90 -42.64 15.66
CA THR A 782 28.30 -41.52 14.90
C THR A 782 28.93 -40.21 15.39
N LEU A 783 29.35 -39.36 14.45
CA LEU A 783 29.92 -38.05 14.74
C LEU A 783 28.80 -37.05 15.01
N HIS A 784 29.01 -36.17 16.00
CA HIS A 784 28.08 -35.11 16.38
C HIS A 784 28.66 -33.77 15.92
N LEU A 785 28.24 -33.30 14.75
CA LEU A 785 28.89 -32.17 14.06
C LEU A 785 28.07 -30.89 14.21
N LYS A 786 28.68 -29.84 14.77
CA LYS A 786 28.07 -28.53 14.97
C LYS A 786 28.28 -27.60 13.78
N ASN A 787 27.21 -26.93 13.35
CA ASN A 787 27.20 -26.00 12.20
C ASN A 787 27.96 -26.53 10.98
N PRO A 788 27.63 -27.74 10.48
CA PRO A 788 28.42 -28.38 9.44
C PRO A 788 28.26 -27.72 8.07
N VAL A 789 29.36 -27.58 7.35
CA VAL A 789 29.44 -27.34 5.91
C VAL A 789 29.73 -28.68 5.25
N VAL A 790 28.81 -29.17 4.40
CA VAL A 790 28.86 -30.54 3.88
C VAL A 790 29.15 -30.57 2.38
N LEU A 791 30.29 -31.15 2.02
CA LEU A 791 30.60 -31.59 0.67
C LEU A 791 30.29 -33.07 0.53
N ALA A 792 29.66 -33.47 -0.57
CA ALA A 792 29.42 -34.87 -0.85
C ALA A 792 29.39 -35.16 -2.35
N SER A 793 29.86 -36.36 -2.73
CA SER A 793 29.86 -36.82 -4.11
C SER A 793 29.78 -38.34 -4.18
N LEU A 794 29.34 -38.84 -5.33
CA LEU A 794 29.34 -40.27 -5.61
C LEU A 794 30.77 -40.76 -5.87
N GLN A 795 31.21 -41.80 -5.16
CA GLN A 795 32.57 -42.35 -5.25
C GLN A 795 32.67 -43.52 -6.24
N THR A 796 31.53 -44.16 -6.56
CA THR A 796 31.46 -45.29 -7.51
C THR A 796 30.78 -44.91 -8.82
N SER A 797 29.84 -43.96 -8.79
CA SER A 797 29.05 -43.49 -9.93
C SER A 797 28.71 -44.59 -10.97
N ASN A 798 28.03 -45.65 -10.53
CA ASN A 798 27.80 -46.88 -11.29
C ASN A 798 26.92 -46.66 -12.55
N LEU A 799 26.27 -45.51 -12.69
CA LEU A 799 25.50 -45.13 -13.87
C LEU A 799 26.33 -44.22 -14.79
N ASP A 800 26.18 -44.42 -16.10
CA ASP A 800 26.79 -43.57 -17.11
C ASP A 800 25.83 -42.50 -17.63
N ALA A 801 25.38 -41.64 -16.71
CA ALA A 801 24.45 -40.55 -16.99
C ALA A 801 24.74 -39.35 -16.08
N ALA A 802 24.35 -38.15 -16.52
CA ALA A 802 24.37 -36.96 -15.67
C ALA A 802 23.57 -37.26 -14.39
N THR A 803 24.24 -37.08 -13.25
CA THR A 803 23.74 -37.50 -11.95
C THR A 803 24.21 -36.51 -10.91
N ILE A 804 23.30 -36.13 -10.02
CA ILE A 804 23.58 -35.26 -8.88
C ILE A 804 23.05 -35.88 -7.59
N LEU A 805 23.63 -35.47 -6.47
CA LEU A 805 23.17 -35.82 -5.14
C LEU A 805 22.47 -34.60 -4.53
N ARG A 806 21.30 -34.82 -3.94
CA ARG A 806 20.47 -33.78 -3.33
C ARG A 806 20.30 -34.07 -1.84
N ASN A 807 20.47 -33.06 -1.00
CA ASN A 807 20.20 -33.11 0.43
C ASN A 807 18.71 -32.87 0.68
N ILE A 808 18.02 -33.85 1.25
CA ILE A 808 16.61 -33.75 1.64
C ILE A 808 16.48 -33.06 3.00
N ALA A 809 17.33 -33.46 3.96
CA ALA A 809 17.33 -32.94 5.32
C ALA A 809 18.60 -33.39 6.04
N PHE A 810 19.11 -32.58 6.96
CA PHE A 810 20.06 -33.03 7.96
C PHE A 810 19.36 -33.86 9.03
N ILE A 811 20.09 -34.82 9.59
CA ILE A 811 19.67 -35.64 10.73
C ILE A 811 20.39 -35.07 11.94
N SER A 812 19.63 -34.64 12.94
CA SER A 812 20.18 -34.04 14.16
C SER A 812 19.79 -34.85 15.39
N ASP A 813 20.61 -34.76 16.45
CA ASP A 813 20.31 -35.32 17.77
C ASP A 813 19.56 -34.32 18.68
N ASP A 814 19.26 -34.76 19.91
CA ASP A 814 18.57 -33.94 20.92
C ASP A 814 19.38 -32.72 21.41
N LYS A 815 20.66 -32.63 21.02
CA LYS A 815 21.55 -31.51 21.36
C LYS A 815 21.71 -30.55 20.18
N ASP A 816 20.95 -30.69 19.09
CA ASP A 816 21.09 -29.94 17.84
C ASP A 816 22.46 -30.12 17.14
N ALA A 817 23.13 -31.26 17.34
CA ALA A 817 24.30 -31.63 16.54
C ALA A 817 23.85 -32.45 15.32
N VAL A 818 24.45 -32.20 14.16
CA VAL A 818 24.15 -32.95 12.94
C VAL A 818 24.93 -34.25 12.94
N THR A 819 24.22 -35.36 12.87
CA THR A 819 24.76 -36.72 12.90
C THR A 819 24.72 -37.42 11.54
N GLY A 820 24.05 -36.81 10.56
CA GLY A 820 24.00 -37.33 9.20
C GLY A 820 23.15 -36.47 8.27
N MET A 821 22.92 -36.99 7.07
CA MET A 821 22.08 -36.36 6.06
C MET A 821 21.21 -37.40 5.35
N ARG A 822 20.00 -36.99 4.98
CA ARG A 822 19.11 -37.76 4.13
C ARG A 822 19.31 -37.30 2.69
N VAL A 823 19.76 -38.19 1.82
CA VAL A 823 20.12 -37.86 0.44
C VAL A 823 19.21 -38.54 -0.58
N LYS A 824 19.11 -37.92 -1.75
CA LYS A 824 18.49 -38.48 -2.95
C LYS A 824 19.48 -38.42 -4.12
N ARG A 825 19.71 -39.56 -4.77
CA ARG A 825 20.34 -39.59 -6.09
C ARG A 825 19.30 -39.12 -7.10
N GLN A 826 19.65 -38.17 -7.95
CA GLN A 826 18.82 -37.70 -9.04
C GLN A 826 19.58 -37.88 -10.34
N VAL A 827 19.03 -38.71 -11.22
CA VAL A 827 19.61 -39.06 -12.51
C VAL A 827 18.84 -38.32 -13.60
N ASP A 828 19.56 -37.89 -14.64
CA ASP A 828 18.97 -37.30 -15.84
C ASP A 828 17.92 -38.22 -16.45
N THR A 829 16.68 -37.73 -16.46
CA THR A 829 15.51 -38.48 -16.93
C THR A 829 15.46 -38.63 -18.44
N SER A 830 16.22 -37.82 -19.20
CA SER A 830 16.30 -37.95 -20.65
C SER A 830 17.06 -39.21 -21.07
N ASN A 831 17.95 -39.75 -20.22
CA ASN A 831 18.57 -41.05 -20.42
C ASN A 831 17.67 -42.20 -19.92
N LYS A 832 16.73 -42.64 -20.76
CA LYS A 832 15.76 -43.70 -20.42
C LYS A 832 16.43 -45.02 -20.02
N GLU A 833 17.60 -45.33 -20.57
CA GLU A 833 18.33 -46.56 -20.22
C GLU A 833 18.96 -46.45 -18.83
N ALA A 834 19.61 -45.33 -18.52
CA ALA A 834 20.14 -45.08 -17.18
C ALA A 834 19.03 -45.08 -16.12
N VAL A 835 17.87 -44.45 -16.40
CA VAL A 835 16.70 -44.49 -15.51
C VAL A 835 16.19 -45.93 -15.28
N LYS A 836 16.15 -46.76 -16.33
CA LYS A 836 15.77 -48.18 -16.19
C LYS A 836 16.76 -48.96 -15.32
N ASN A 837 18.04 -48.62 -15.43
CA ASN A 837 19.15 -49.23 -14.69
C ASN A 837 19.35 -48.62 -13.29
N ASP A 838 18.64 -47.54 -12.97
CA ASP A 838 18.67 -46.84 -11.69
C ASP A 838 17.86 -47.59 -10.62
N LYS A 839 18.48 -48.66 -10.10
CA LYS A 839 17.90 -49.59 -9.14
C LYS A 839 18.96 -49.96 -8.09
N SER A 840 18.57 -50.70 -7.06
CA SER A 840 19.48 -51.18 -6.01
C SER A 840 20.82 -51.78 -6.52
N PRO A 841 20.85 -52.56 -7.62
CA PRO A 841 22.12 -53.07 -8.16
C PRO A 841 23.11 -52.00 -8.64
N SER A 842 22.64 -50.81 -9.00
CA SER A 842 23.49 -49.66 -9.40
C SER A 842 23.68 -48.65 -8.28
N ALA A 843 23.33 -48.99 -7.02
CA ALA A 843 23.46 -48.08 -5.89
C ALA A 843 24.92 -47.65 -5.65
N ASP A 844 25.12 -46.38 -5.29
CA ASP A 844 26.45 -45.77 -5.20
C ASP A 844 26.96 -45.60 -3.78
N VAL A 845 28.28 -45.64 -3.60
CA VAL A 845 28.90 -45.17 -2.35
C VAL A 845 28.95 -43.65 -2.38
N VAL A 846 28.45 -43.00 -1.35
CA VAL A 846 28.58 -41.54 -1.15
C VAL A 846 29.80 -41.29 -0.28
N GLY A 847 30.69 -40.42 -0.74
CA GLY A 847 31.77 -39.86 0.06
C GLY A 847 31.33 -38.50 0.57
N TRP A 848 31.62 -38.20 1.82
CA TRP A 848 31.33 -36.92 2.44
C TRP A 848 32.58 -36.34 3.10
N ILE A 849 32.71 -35.02 3.02
CA ILE A 849 33.70 -34.20 3.73
C ILE A 849 32.89 -33.12 4.44
N VAL A 850 33.07 -32.99 5.75
CA VAL A 850 32.33 -32.05 6.59
C VAL A 850 33.31 -31.17 7.36
N LEU A 851 33.16 -29.87 7.23
CA LEU A 851 33.79 -28.89 8.10
C LEU A 851 32.78 -28.51 9.19
N SER A 852 33.13 -28.59 10.46
CA SER A 852 32.24 -28.27 11.58
C SER A 852 32.96 -27.50 12.67
N ASP A 853 32.22 -26.95 13.63
CA ASP A 853 32.82 -26.36 14.83
C ASP A 853 33.44 -27.44 15.73
N ASP A 854 34.55 -27.10 16.39
CA ASP A 854 35.22 -27.89 17.42
C ASP A 854 34.75 -27.39 18.79
N ASP A 855 33.74 -28.05 19.38
CA ASP A 855 33.23 -27.73 20.72
C ASP A 855 33.97 -28.46 21.86
N GLY A 856 35.03 -29.22 21.52
CA GLY A 856 35.82 -29.99 22.47
C GLY A 856 35.12 -31.23 23.03
N THR A 857 33.93 -31.60 22.54
CA THR A 857 33.22 -32.81 22.99
C THR A 857 33.63 -34.03 22.16
N SER A 858 34.75 -34.65 22.53
CA SER A 858 34.99 -36.06 22.22
C SER A 858 34.37 -36.90 23.34
N ASP A 859 33.23 -37.54 23.05
CA ASP A 859 32.57 -38.44 24.00
C ASP A 859 33.49 -39.64 24.30
N ILE A 860 34.01 -39.72 25.54
CA ILE A 860 34.34 -41.01 26.15
C ILE A 860 33.13 -41.40 26.98
N ASP A 861 32.21 -42.14 26.37
CA ASP A 861 31.21 -42.92 27.08
C ASP A 861 31.82 -44.28 27.46
N ASN A 862 32.24 -44.42 28.72
CA ASN A 862 32.43 -45.73 29.35
C ASN A 862 32.17 -45.66 30.86
N VAL A 863 30.91 -45.94 31.21
CA VAL A 863 30.41 -46.78 32.33
C VAL A 863 31.16 -46.73 33.67
N LEU A 864 30.47 -46.30 34.73
CA LEU A 864 30.17 -47.12 35.93
C LEU A 864 29.22 -46.41 36.91
N GLU A 865 28.28 -47.21 37.42
CA GLU A 865 27.17 -46.93 38.34
C GLU A 865 27.61 -46.45 39.75
N ASP A 866 26.63 -45.85 40.46
CA ASP A 866 26.59 -45.51 41.89
C ASP A 866 27.65 -44.54 42.45
N VAL A 867 27.30 -43.25 42.38
CA VAL A 867 27.89 -42.16 43.18
C VAL A 867 27.50 -42.36 44.65
N PRO A 868 28.40 -42.14 45.64
CA PRO A 868 28.00 -42.10 47.04
C PRO A 868 26.86 -41.09 47.21
N ASP A 869 25.76 -41.48 47.85
CA ASP A 869 24.66 -40.56 48.13
C ASP A 869 25.14 -39.54 49.17
N VAL A 870 25.26 -38.28 48.77
CA VAL A 870 25.81 -37.21 49.60
C VAL A 870 24.82 -36.07 49.74
N GLU A 871 24.53 -35.69 50.97
CA GLU A 871 23.70 -34.52 51.30
C GLU A 871 24.51 -33.46 52.05
N VAL A 872 24.08 -32.20 51.92
CA VAL A 872 24.62 -31.08 52.71
C VAL A 872 23.53 -30.58 53.63
N VAL A 873 23.72 -30.77 54.94
CA VAL A 873 22.77 -30.33 55.97
C VAL A 873 23.49 -29.35 56.90
N ASN A 874 22.99 -28.12 57.00
CA ASN A 874 23.61 -27.04 57.79
C ASN A 874 25.10 -26.82 57.50
N ARG A 875 25.46 -26.88 56.20
CA ARG A 875 26.84 -26.79 55.68
C ARG A 875 27.78 -27.91 56.16
N VAL A 876 27.24 -29.01 56.66
CA VAL A 876 27.99 -30.24 56.95
C VAL A 876 27.67 -31.26 55.86
N ILE A 877 28.70 -31.86 55.28
CA ILE A 877 28.57 -32.90 54.27
C ILE A 877 28.34 -34.25 54.95
N ARG A 878 27.29 -34.96 54.58
CA ARG A 878 26.97 -36.31 55.07
C ARG A 878 26.87 -37.28 53.92
N VAL A 879 27.43 -38.47 54.09
CA VAL A 879 27.32 -39.57 53.12
C VAL A 879 26.35 -40.60 53.67
N ASN A 880 25.29 -40.88 52.93
CA ASN A 880 24.28 -41.87 53.29
C ASN A 880 24.77 -43.28 52.92
N GLY A 881 24.70 -44.20 53.88
CA GLY A 881 25.16 -45.59 53.71
C GLY A 881 26.47 -45.92 54.46
N PRO A 882 26.90 -47.19 54.48
CA PRO A 882 28.01 -47.67 55.31
C PRO A 882 29.41 -47.34 54.74
N TYR A 883 29.54 -46.31 53.90
CA TYR A 883 30.78 -45.96 53.22
C TYR A 883 31.78 -45.26 54.16
N ASP A 884 33.03 -45.71 54.20
CA ASP A 884 34.11 -44.91 54.81
C ASP A 884 34.60 -43.86 53.81
N TYR A 885 34.51 -42.58 54.16
CA TYR A 885 34.78 -41.44 53.27
C TYR A 885 35.61 -40.36 53.94
N ASN A 886 36.34 -39.57 53.16
CA ASN A 886 37.08 -38.39 53.61
C ASN A 886 36.64 -37.17 52.80
N VAL A 887 36.56 -35.99 53.41
CA VAL A 887 36.19 -34.74 52.74
C VAL A 887 37.45 -33.89 52.54
N TYR A 888 37.64 -33.31 51.37
CA TYR A 888 38.77 -32.43 51.06
C TYR A 888 38.29 -31.09 50.49
N SER A 889 39.01 -30.00 50.73
CA SER A 889 38.84 -28.77 49.95
C SER A 889 39.33 -28.97 48.51
N MET A 890 38.97 -28.05 47.60
CA MET A 890 39.49 -28.07 46.22
C MET A 890 41.02 -28.01 46.13
N ASN A 891 41.70 -27.51 47.16
CA ASN A 891 43.17 -27.46 47.23
C ASN A 891 43.78 -28.73 47.85
N GLY A 892 42.97 -29.77 48.10
CA GLY A 892 43.43 -31.08 48.59
C GLY A 892 43.65 -31.18 50.09
N VAL A 893 43.20 -30.20 50.89
CA VAL A 893 43.30 -30.22 52.36
C VAL A 893 42.20 -31.09 52.94
N LEU A 894 42.55 -32.06 53.80
CA LEU A 894 41.58 -32.93 54.48
C LEU A 894 40.74 -32.13 55.49
N MET A 895 39.43 -32.18 55.35
CA MET A 895 38.44 -31.54 56.21
C MET A 895 37.91 -32.52 57.26
N ASN A 896 37.53 -32.00 58.44
CA ASN A 896 36.86 -32.80 59.46
C ASN A 896 35.44 -33.15 59.00
N LYS A 897 35.08 -34.45 59.03
CA LYS A 897 33.83 -34.99 58.47
C LYS A 897 32.55 -34.37 59.08
N ASN A 898 32.62 -33.81 60.28
CA ASN A 898 31.48 -33.20 60.98
C ASN A 898 31.58 -31.68 61.14
N ALA A 899 32.56 -31.02 60.51
CA ALA A 899 32.69 -29.58 60.59
C ALA A 899 31.66 -28.86 59.71
N VAL A 900 31.18 -27.71 60.18
CA VAL A 900 30.44 -26.74 59.36
C VAL A 900 31.43 -26.12 58.38
N LEU A 901 31.19 -26.30 57.09
CA LEU A 901 32.07 -25.86 56.01
C LEU A 901 31.64 -24.48 55.50
N GLU A 902 32.59 -23.67 55.05
CA GLU A 902 32.26 -22.42 54.36
C GLU A 902 31.72 -22.71 52.95
N PRO A 903 30.89 -21.82 52.38
CA PRO A 903 30.35 -21.98 51.03
C PRO A 903 31.46 -22.20 50.00
N GLY A 904 31.32 -23.23 49.18
CA GLY A 904 32.38 -23.63 48.24
C GLY A 904 32.25 -25.07 47.76
N VAL A 905 33.17 -25.45 46.87
CA VAL A 905 33.25 -26.82 46.34
C VAL A 905 34.20 -27.66 47.20
N TYR A 906 33.77 -28.87 47.55
CA TYR A 906 34.53 -29.86 48.30
C TYR A 906 34.54 -31.20 47.56
N LEU A 907 35.52 -32.04 47.88
CA LEU A 907 35.68 -33.39 47.32
C LEU A 907 35.42 -34.43 48.41
N VAL A 908 34.42 -35.28 48.24
CA VAL A 908 34.18 -36.43 49.12
C VAL A 908 34.76 -37.67 48.46
N ARG A 909 35.71 -38.32 49.12
CA ARG A 909 36.42 -39.48 48.61
C ARG A 909 36.19 -40.71 49.47
N SER A 910 35.67 -41.79 48.89
CA SER A 910 35.54 -43.10 49.52
C SER A 910 36.32 -44.14 48.69
N GLY A 911 37.43 -44.63 49.24
CA GLY A 911 38.38 -45.47 48.52
C GLY A 911 38.96 -44.79 47.25
N ARG A 912 38.72 -45.37 46.08
CA ARG A 912 39.14 -44.83 44.77
C ARG A 912 38.10 -43.88 44.14
N ARG A 913 36.96 -43.65 44.80
CA ARG A 913 35.83 -42.88 44.28
C ARG A 913 35.84 -41.46 44.85
N THR A 914 35.52 -40.45 44.04
CA THR A 914 35.49 -39.04 44.46
C THR A 914 34.27 -38.33 43.87
N VAL A 915 33.51 -37.58 44.68
CA VAL A 915 32.38 -36.74 44.24
C VAL A 915 32.61 -35.28 44.64
N LYS A 916 32.26 -34.34 43.76
CA LYS A 916 32.27 -32.90 44.06
C LYS A 916 30.96 -32.51 44.72
N VAL A 917 31.03 -31.83 45.85
CA VAL A 917 29.87 -31.38 46.61
C VAL A 917 29.95 -29.87 46.77
N PHE A 918 28.88 -29.18 46.39
CA PHE A 918 28.76 -27.75 46.59
C PHE A 918 28.04 -27.46 47.90
N VAL A 919 28.74 -26.83 48.83
CA VAL A 919 28.16 -26.31 50.08
C VAL A 919 27.72 -24.88 49.80
N ARG A 920 26.44 -24.59 50.02
CA ARG A 920 25.85 -23.25 49.87
C ARG A 920 25.94 -22.45 51.16
#